data_AF-A0A6L8ETU6-F1
#
_entry.id   AF-A0A6L8ETU6-F1
#
_cell.length_a   1.000
_cell.length_b   1.000
_cell.length_c   1.000
_cell.angle_alpha   90.00
_cell.angle_beta   90.00
_cell.angle_gamma   90.00
#
_symmetry.space_group_name_H-M   'P 1'
#
loop_
_entity.id
_entity.type
_entity.pdbx_description
1 polymer ?
#
loop_
_entity_poly.entity_id
_entity_poly.type
_entity_poly.pdbx_seq_one_letter_code
_entity_poly.pdbx_strand_id
1 'polypeptide(L)'
;MALQTATIGRLRSLFIRGPDPIFLLGAGASVKSGIPLAHDMVEKIAKWGYCLDNGLDPEDPRVRRSDWYPWLKMQKWYHEDGEQADNYPDAVENILQPRQIRKDFFLEMLNTQVEPSSGYEHIAELMARKCIRTVLTTNFDPILPKVCKDNKQLHHPQIIQTKSDYTKLSTSPQYPQIVYLHGSVEHYTDKNTITEVDEELDTNLVSRLLPLLRDHPLIVIGYRGAETSVMKHLLINHAEAVDNYRNGIYWCTRNYKGERPDSLTHLVHELSEEIQENLQVVSIDGFDEVMGALWQHARKQEPDYHQTQITAVPEALTELPYDLEVLTESSLDDFDWPPMRVRLLQYCDRTGIRVPTIRDNNWFFQLLCDRDLATRQKEGDIFPTVGGYLLFADVPQNHIQTAQVVVSLKGDPEWIENIFDVSDDAESVGEKIEQVIEGNLWMQLEEIYELLSRVNRSFLLKEGRHSKPVYPYPPNALREIVVNALVHRDYEKDEPIVIEIAETYIRVRNPGGLVEDVIDQMIGTSQEEIKNAFETEIKKGTRGIRGYRNPVVADMFYGAEEMEKAGSGLSDVWRESEENKNEVNFGPIDDNTAFEITISRRPEVADTITRTASSSDNFTRYASNLLEVVSLPDIVWYAGTEARTAKEVWEKTGADWLPPFILDSGQLFTFHDLSISANPLYAVIKTSDIGKMTVEEFTDAHGEQRFVWILNEYFYRHLEAQGLWIDKYRKRAYFARTQEGPRKIKYQARLRRATRTVVKKIKNYWEHKSFRFRFERFGDVWTLVMLPGYVFTTDGRSDLLEGKVVNRLSTKREGRDYNNVVHNDLVFWTWVLSRENHSIFVLNTDSTGTQTGMIPLDKIHRQDGNQIRIRSNLSATVAPDFGDDAWGIKQVETLETNRLAQLESEFSQEVSQLEKIEDVD
;
A
#
# COMPACT_ATOMS: atom_id res chain seq x y z
N MET A 1 42.09 36.24 -22.39
CA MET A 1 43.24 35.49 -21.83
C MET A 1 43.29 34.11 -22.45
N ALA A 2 44.45 33.42 -22.48
CA ALA A 2 44.49 32.04 -22.95
C ALA A 2 43.88 31.13 -21.87
N LEU A 3 42.81 30.40 -22.23
CA LEU A 3 42.17 29.40 -21.36
C LEU A 3 43.21 28.35 -20.94
N GLN A 4 43.28 28.03 -19.65
CA GLN A 4 44.13 26.95 -19.18
C GLN A 4 43.60 25.60 -19.68
N THR A 5 44.48 24.76 -20.21
CA THR A 5 44.12 23.42 -20.69
C THR A 5 44.65 22.35 -19.76
N ALA A 6 43.80 21.38 -19.41
CA ALA A 6 44.18 20.21 -18.62
C ALA A 6 43.98 18.90 -19.40
N THR A 7 44.66 17.85 -18.96
CA THR A 7 44.56 16.51 -19.56
C THR A 7 43.59 15.63 -18.76
N ILE A 8 43.12 14.53 -19.37
CA ILE A 8 42.31 13.50 -18.67
C ILE A 8 43.05 12.95 -17.43
N GLY A 9 44.39 12.97 -17.41
CA GLY A 9 45.18 12.61 -16.24
C GLY A 9 44.90 13.51 -15.01
N ARG A 10 44.59 14.79 -15.23
CA ARG A 10 44.18 15.71 -14.17
C ARG A 10 42.81 15.33 -13.59
N LEU A 11 41.84 14.95 -14.44
CA LEU A 11 40.55 14.44 -13.96
C LEU A 11 40.72 13.19 -13.11
N ARG A 12 41.57 12.25 -13.53
CA ARG A 12 41.89 11.05 -12.75
C ARG A 12 42.47 11.38 -11.37
N SER A 13 43.30 12.43 -11.28
CA SER A 13 43.92 12.84 -10.01
C SER A 13 42.91 13.31 -8.96
N LEU A 14 41.74 13.81 -9.39
CA LEU A 14 40.66 14.23 -8.48
C LEU A 14 40.06 13.08 -7.68
N PHE A 15 40.17 11.85 -8.19
CA PHE A 15 39.70 10.64 -7.52
C PHE A 15 40.72 10.03 -6.54
N ILE A 16 41.91 10.61 -6.42
CA ILE A 16 43.01 10.07 -5.59
C ILE A 16 43.11 10.80 -4.26
N ARG A 17 43.03 12.14 -4.27
CA ARG A 17 43.17 13.00 -3.07
C ARG A 17 42.36 14.26 -3.24
N GLY A 18 41.49 14.56 -2.27
CA GLY A 18 40.69 15.79 -2.26
C GLY A 18 39.20 15.51 -2.05
N PRO A 19 38.36 16.56 -2.07
CA PRO A 19 36.91 16.41 -2.00
C PRO A 19 36.37 15.77 -3.28
N ASP A 20 35.35 14.92 -3.14
CA ASP A 20 34.79 14.15 -4.25
C ASP A 20 34.24 15.07 -5.36
N PRO A 21 34.44 14.73 -6.64
CA PRO A 21 33.99 15.58 -7.73
C PRO A 21 32.47 15.56 -7.92
N ILE A 22 31.92 16.73 -8.25
CA ILE A 22 30.53 16.89 -8.71
C ILE A 22 30.52 16.85 -10.24
N PHE A 23 29.60 16.09 -10.82
CA PHE A 23 29.42 16.06 -12.27
C PHE A 23 28.26 16.94 -12.69
N LEU A 24 28.43 17.76 -13.73
CA LEU A 24 27.35 18.44 -14.44
C LEU A 24 27.21 17.83 -15.85
N LEU A 25 26.11 17.12 -16.07
CA LEU A 25 25.81 16.44 -17.34
C LEU A 25 24.80 17.23 -18.17
N GLY A 26 25.18 17.55 -19.41
CA GLY A 26 24.28 18.12 -20.41
C GLY A 26 23.86 17.13 -21.50
N ALA A 27 23.07 17.62 -22.47
CA ALA A 27 22.43 16.80 -23.50
C ALA A 27 23.43 16.05 -24.39
N GLY A 28 24.68 16.54 -24.48
CA GLY A 28 25.78 15.87 -25.19
C GLY A 28 26.17 14.51 -24.61
N ALA A 29 25.82 14.22 -23.35
CA ALA A 29 26.07 12.91 -22.74
C ALA A 29 25.09 11.84 -23.27
N SER A 30 23.84 12.21 -23.59
CA SER A 30 22.77 11.29 -23.99
C SER A 30 22.75 10.92 -25.48
N VAL A 31 23.64 11.49 -26.30
CA VAL A 31 23.64 11.36 -27.77
C VAL A 31 23.82 9.92 -28.23
N LYS A 32 24.78 9.19 -27.66
CA LYS A 32 25.05 7.79 -28.03
C LYS A 32 23.94 6.84 -27.57
N SER A 33 23.16 7.23 -26.57
CA SER A 33 21.96 6.49 -26.16
C SER A 33 20.84 6.65 -27.18
N GLY A 34 20.87 7.67 -28.05
CA GLY A 34 19.86 7.90 -29.10
C GLY A 34 18.99 9.12 -28.86
N ILE A 35 19.33 9.97 -27.89
CA ILE A 35 18.61 11.22 -27.64
C ILE A 35 19.10 12.30 -28.62
N PRO A 36 18.19 12.89 -29.42
CA PRO A 36 18.55 13.91 -30.41
C PRO A 36 19.10 15.16 -29.73
N LEU A 37 20.13 15.77 -30.34
CA LEU A 37 20.66 17.06 -29.89
C LEU A 37 19.69 18.20 -30.25
N ALA A 38 19.91 19.39 -29.71
CA ALA A 38 19.06 20.56 -29.97
C ALA A 38 18.82 20.81 -31.48
N HIS A 39 19.83 20.63 -32.33
CA HIS A 39 19.69 20.77 -33.79
C HIS A 39 18.75 19.71 -34.41
N ASP A 40 18.87 18.44 -34.01
CA ASP A 40 17.99 17.35 -34.43
C ASP A 40 16.55 17.57 -33.90
N MET A 41 16.45 18.18 -32.72
CA MET A 41 15.18 18.47 -32.07
C MET A 41 14.39 19.54 -32.83
N VAL A 42 15.05 20.57 -33.36
CA VAL A 42 14.40 21.57 -34.24
C VAL A 42 13.77 20.91 -35.45
N GLU A 43 14.44 19.94 -36.07
CA GLU A 43 13.88 19.20 -37.22
C GLU A 43 12.67 18.35 -36.82
N LYS A 44 12.72 17.68 -35.66
CA LYS A 44 11.58 16.91 -35.14
C LYS A 44 10.39 17.79 -34.79
N ILE A 45 10.63 18.93 -34.13
CA ILE A 45 9.59 19.92 -33.81
C ILE A 45 8.98 20.49 -35.09
N ALA A 46 9.80 20.78 -36.10
CA ALA A 46 9.32 21.28 -37.38
C ALA A 46 8.44 20.26 -38.12
N LYS A 47 8.85 18.99 -38.15
CA LYS A 47 8.01 17.89 -38.70
C LYS A 47 6.69 17.79 -37.93
N TRP A 48 6.75 17.83 -36.60
CA TRP A 48 5.58 17.74 -35.72
C TRP A 48 4.59 18.89 -35.95
N GLY A 49 5.08 20.13 -35.99
CA GLY A 49 4.27 21.32 -36.31
C GLY A 49 3.62 21.24 -37.68
N TYR A 50 4.38 20.82 -38.69
CA TYR A 50 3.84 20.62 -40.04
C TYR A 50 2.74 19.54 -40.06
N CYS A 51 2.94 18.42 -39.36
CA CYS A 51 1.91 17.37 -39.27
C CYS A 51 0.63 17.89 -38.61
N LEU A 52 0.75 18.62 -37.50
CA LEU A 52 -0.39 19.24 -36.83
C LEU A 52 -1.16 20.21 -37.72
N ASP A 53 -0.47 21.14 -38.39
CA ASP A 53 -1.07 22.13 -39.28
C ASP A 53 -1.82 21.49 -40.48
N ASN A 54 -1.38 20.31 -40.90
CA ASN A 54 -1.94 19.60 -42.06
C ASN A 54 -2.85 18.41 -41.66
N GLY A 55 -3.14 18.23 -40.37
CA GLY A 55 -3.98 17.13 -39.87
C GLY A 55 -3.41 15.73 -40.13
N LEU A 56 -2.08 15.61 -40.16
CA LEU A 56 -1.33 14.37 -40.36
C LEU A 56 -0.80 13.82 -39.04
N ASP A 57 -0.58 12.52 -38.99
CA ASP A 57 0.05 11.86 -37.86
C ASP A 57 1.57 12.20 -37.81
N PRO A 58 2.14 12.62 -36.66
CA PRO A 58 3.57 12.89 -36.53
C PRO A 58 4.48 11.70 -36.89
N GLU A 59 3.98 10.47 -36.72
CA GLU A 59 4.68 9.23 -37.05
C GLU A 59 4.38 8.72 -38.47
N ASP A 60 3.64 9.48 -39.29
CA ASP A 60 3.36 9.10 -40.67
C ASP A 60 4.67 8.93 -41.47
N PRO A 61 5.00 7.70 -41.92
CA PRO A 61 6.23 7.42 -42.64
C PRO A 61 6.18 7.93 -44.08
N ARG A 62 5.14 8.64 -44.51
CA ARG A 62 5.05 9.31 -45.82
C ARG A 62 5.55 10.75 -45.78
N VAL A 63 5.55 11.39 -44.61
CA VAL A 63 6.05 12.75 -44.44
C VAL A 63 7.58 12.74 -44.52
N ARG A 64 8.13 13.56 -45.42
CA ARG A 64 9.56 13.68 -45.72
C ARG A 64 10.06 15.09 -45.41
N ARG A 65 11.38 15.22 -45.28
CA ARG A 65 12.04 16.53 -45.08
C ARG A 65 11.67 17.55 -46.16
N SER A 66 11.42 17.11 -47.39
CA SER A 66 10.96 17.97 -48.49
C SER A 66 9.63 18.67 -48.21
N ASP A 67 8.82 18.13 -47.30
CA ASP A 67 7.45 18.58 -47.08
C ASP A 67 7.39 19.65 -45.98
N TRP A 68 8.06 19.40 -44.85
CA TRP A 68 8.05 20.31 -43.70
C TRP A 68 9.18 21.37 -43.73
N TYR A 69 10.30 21.12 -44.41
CA TYR A 69 11.42 22.08 -44.44
C TYR A 69 11.09 23.41 -45.15
N PRO A 70 10.38 23.43 -46.29
CA PRO A 70 9.89 24.68 -46.87
C PRO A 70 8.93 25.43 -45.93
N TRP A 71 8.09 24.72 -45.20
CA TRP A 71 7.19 25.30 -44.19
C TRP A 71 7.96 25.92 -43.02
N LEU A 72 9.04 25.27 -42.56
CA LEU A 72 9.93 25.81 -41.52
C LEU A 72 10.59 27.12 -41.98
N LYS A 73 11.06 27.19 -43.24
CA LYS A 73 11.65 28.41 -43.80
C LYS A 73 10.67 29.58 -43.95
N MET A 74 9.37 29.31 -44.00
CA MET A 74 8.35 30.36 -44.04
C MET A 74 8.09 30.97 -42.66
N GLN A 75 8.61 30.39 -41.59
CA GLN A 75 8.44 30.88 -40.23
C GLN A 75 9.28 32.14 -40.00
N LYS A 76 8.67 33.19 -39.45
CA LYS A 76 9.31 34.51 -39.27
C LYS A 76 10.46 34.50 -38.26
N TRP A 77 10.45 33.56 -37.32
CA TRP A 77 11.44 33.41 -36.26
C TRP A 77 12.61 32.50 -36.66
N TYR A 78 12.53 31.79 -37.79
CA TYR A 78 13.57 30.85 -38.19
C TYR A 78 14.74 31.56 -38.86
N HIS A 79 15.94 31.40 -38.29
CA HIS A 79 17.17 31.99 -38.83
C HIS A 79 18.00 30.95 -39.59
N GLU A 80 18.14 31.13 -40.91
CA GLU A 80 18.90 30.23 -41.77
C GLU A 80 20.43 30.42 -41.65
N ASP A 81 20.88 31.64 -41.31
CA ASP A 81 22.30 32.03 -41.30
C ASP A 81 23.05 31.68 -39.98
N GLY A 82 22.37 31.12 -38.96
CA GLY A 82 22.94 30.77 -37.64
C GLY A 82 23.12 29.26 -37.40
N GLU A 83 23.63 28.86 -36.22
CA GLU A 83 23.64 27.43 -35.84
C GLU A 83 22.20 26.95 -35.67
N GLN A 84 21.84 25.81 -36.27
CA GLN A 84 20.48 25.27 -36.17
C GLN A 84 20.04 24.99 -34.73
N ALA A 85 20.99 24.74 -33.81
CA ALA A 85 20.72 24.57 -32.39
C ALA A 85 20.20 25.86 -31.72
N ASP A 86 20.54 27.04 -32.25
CA ASP A 86 20.12 28.33 -31.69
C ASP A 86 18.63 28.60 -31.96
N ASN A 87 18.06 28.00 -33.01
CA ASN A 87 16.63 28.07 -33.32
C ASN A 87 15.75 27.19 -32.40
N TYR A 88 16.35 26.42 -31.47
CA TYR A 88 15.63 25.49 -30.61
C TYR A 88 14.63 26.15 -29.65
N PRO A 89 15.00 27.21 -28.90
CA PRO A 89 14.04 27.93 -28.06
C PRO A 89 12.87 28.50 -28.88
N ASP A 90 13.17 29.11 -30.03
CA ASP A 90 12.15 29.66 -30.93
C ASP A 90 11.19 28.59 -31.46
N ALA A 91 11.70 27.40 -31.80
CA ALA A 91 10.88 26.29 -32.27
C ALA A 91 9.92 25.78 -31.17
N VAL A 92 10.38 25.66 -29.92
CA VAL A 92 9.52 25.23 -28.80
C VAL A 92 8.46 26.27 -28.46
N GLU A 93 8.79 27.56 -28.55
CA GLU A 93 7.85 28.64 -28.24
C GLU A 93 6.77 28.82 -29.31
N ASN A 94 7.17 28.81 -30.58
CA ASN A 94 6.27 29.15 -31.67
C ASN A 94 5.49 27.94 -32.23
N ILE A 95 6.03 26.73 -32.15
CA ILE A 95 5.39 25.52 -32.71
C ILE A 95 4.68 24.69 -31.64
N LEU A 96 5.32 24.45 -30.49
CA LEU A 96 4.78 23.57 -29.44
C LEU A 96 3.81 24.31 -28.51
N GLN A 97 2.71 24.83 -29.07
CA GLN A 97 1.65 25.53 -28.34
C GLN A 97 0.27 24.96 -28.73
N PRO A 98 -0.68 24.80 -27.79
CA PRO A 98 -0.61 25.12 -26.36
C PRO A 98 0.21 24.10 -25.54
N ARG A 99 0.42 24.37 -24.23
CA ARG A 99 1.22 23.56 -23.27
C ARG A 99 0.99 22.04 -23.35
N GLN A 100 -0.23 21.59 -23.66
CA GLN A 100 -0.52 20.17 -23.84
C GLN A 100 0.27 19.55 -25.00
N ILE A 101 0.37 20.22 -26.15
CA ILE A 101 1.11 19.72 -27.33
C ILE A 101 2.60 19.60 -27.02
N ARG A 102 3.16 20.57 -26.28
CA ARG A 102 4.54 20.50 -25.80
C ARG A 102 4.78 19.30 -24.90
N LYS A 103 3.87 19.06 -23.95
CA LYS A 103 3.95 17.91 -23.04
C LYS A 103 3.88 16.60 -23.81
N ASP A 104 2.95 16.50 -24.77
CA ASP A 104 2.77 15.29 -25.58
C ASP A 104 4.01 15.01 -26.44
N PHE A 105 4.61 16.03 -27.07
CA PHE A 105 5.86 15.91 -27.83
C PHE A 105 7.02 15.38 -26.97
N PHE A 106 7.24 15.94 -25.77
CA PHE A 106 8.32 15.49 -24.89
C PHE A 106 8.04 14.10 -24.29
N LEU A 107 6.79 13.78 -23.93
CA LEU A 107 6.43 12.44 -23.46
C LEU A 107 6.64 11.38 -24.53
N GLU A 108 6.29 11.67 -25.78
CA GLU A 108 6.51 10.75 -26.90
C GLU A 108 8.00 10.53 -27.16
N MET A 109 8.80 11.61 -27.10
CA MET A 109 10.26 11.52 -27.17
C MET A 109 10.86 10.67 -26.04
N LEU A 110 10.37 10.82 -24.80
CA LEU A 110 10.88 10.11 -23.62
C LEU A 110 10.42 8.65 -23.53
N ASN A 111 9.27 8.30 -24.11
CA ASN A 111 8.72 6.94 -24.10
C ASN A 111 9.37 6.00 -25.14
N THR A 112 10.23 6.52 -26.01
CA THR A 112 11.05 5.68 -26.89
C THR A 112 11.98 4.84 -26.01
N GLN A 113 12.03 3.51 -26.16
CA GLN A 113 12.98 2.67 -25.42
C GLN A 113 14.42 3.02 -25.82
N VAL A 114 15.03 3.94 -25.07
CA VAL A 114 16.42 4.37 -25.25
C VAL A 114 17.31 3.48 -24.37
N GLU A 115 18.21 2.72 -24.99
CA GLU A 115 19.22 1.92 -24.27
C GLU A 115 20.35 2.84 -23.76
N PRO A 116 20.81 2.67 -22.51
CA PRO A 116 21.86 3.51 -21.95
C PRO A 116 23.20 3.28 -22.67
N SER A 117 23.95 4.35 -22.94
CA SER A 117 25.34 4.22 -23.37
C SER A 117 26.22 3.75 -22.20
N SER A 118 27.36 3.11 -22.51
CA SER A 118 28.28 2.59 -21.50
C SER A 118 28.77 3.67 -20.52
N GLY A 119 28.79 4.95 -20.89
CA GLY A 119 29.16 6.04 -20.00
C GLY A 119 28.22 6.19 -18.79
N TYR A 120 26.91 5.99 -18.98
CA TYR A 120 25.94 6.03 -17.88
C TYR A 120 26.11 4.84 -16.93
N GLU A 121 26.42 3.65 -17.46
CA GLU A 121 26.72 2.46 -16.66
C GLU A 121 27.93 2.72 -15.75
N HIS A 122 29.00 3.27 -16.29
CA HIS A 122 30.20 3.63 -15.52
C HIS A 122 29.94 4.71 -14.47
N ILE A 123 29.04 5.67 -14.72
CA ILE A 123 28.62 6.64 -13.68
C ILE A 123 27.93 5.90 -12.53
N ALA A 124 26.99 5.01 -12.82
CA ALA A 124 26.30 4.24 -11.79
C ALA A 124 27.28 3.35 -10.99
N GLU A 125 28.28 2.75 -11.65
CA GLU A 125 29.34 2.01 -10.97
C GLU A 125 30.21 2.89 -10.06
N LEU A 126 30.58 4.09 -10.51
CA LEU A 126 31.34 5.05 -9.69
C LEU A 126 30.52 5.58 -8.52
N MET A 127 29.20 5.77 -8.69
CA MET A 127 28.28 6.13 -7.62
C MET A 127 28.12 4.99 -6.61
N ALA A 128 28.02 3.73 -7.07
CA ALA A 128 27.95 2.56 -6.21
C ALA A 128 29.20 2.42 -5.31
N ARG A 129 30.37 2.84 -5.82
CA ARG A 129 31.62 2.89 -5.05
C ARG A 129 31.81 4.14 -4.20
N LYS A 130 30.82 5.04 -4.14
CA LYS A 130 30.90 6.34 -3.45
C LYS A 130 32.03 7.24 -3.95
N CYS A 131 32.57 7.00 -5.15
CA CYS A 131 33.55 7.88 -5.79
C CYS A 131 32.90 9.14 -6.37
N ILE A 132 31.59 9.08 -6.66
CA ILE A 132 30.77 10.20 -7.07
C ILE A 132 29.53 10.20 -6.18
N ARG A 133 29.32 11.29 -5.43
CA ARG A 133 28.14 11.42 -4.55
C ARG A 133 27.06 12.32 -5.13
N THR A 134 27.41 13.24 -6.03
CA THR A 134 26.47 14.23 -6.56
C THR A 134 26.61 14.34 -8.07
N VAL A 135 25.50 14.15 -8.79
CA VAL A 135 25.39 14.40 -10.22
C VAL A 135 24.30 15.44 -10.45
N LEU A 136 24.67 16.56 -11.08
CA LEU A 136 23.77 17.58 -11.57
C LEU A 136 23.48 17.31 -13.05
N THR A 137 22.25 17.51 -13.50
CA THR A 137 21.93 17.39 -14.92
C THR A 137 20.92 18.43 -15.39
N THR A 138 21.12 18.91 -16.61
CA THR A 138 20.14 19.73 -17.35
C THR A 138 19.26 18.88 -18.27
N ASN A 139 19.50 17.57 -18.33
CA ASN A 139 18.74 16.66 -19.18
C ASN A 139 17.40 16.32 -18.54
N PHE A 140 16.41 16.02 -19.38
CA PHE A 140 15.09 15.57 -18.96
C PHE A 140 14.90 14.06 -19.12
N ASP A 141 15.94 13.35 -19.56
CA ASP A 141 15.85 11.93 -19.86
C ASP A 141 15.94 11.03 -18.61
N PRO A 142 15.22 9.90 -18.59
CA PRO A 142 15.22 8.99 -17.44
C PRO A 142 16.43 8.03 -17.45
N ILE A 143 17.43 8.19 -18.33
CA ILE A 143 18.49 7.20 -18.54
C ILE A 143 19.28 6.99 -17.24
N LEU A 144 19.77 8.08 -16.64
CA LEU A 144 20.60 7.97 -15.43
C LEU A 144 19.82 7.36 -14.24
N PRO A 145 18.60 7.81 -13.89
CA PRO A 145 17.78 7.13 -12.88
C PRO A 145 17.51 5.66 -13.19
N LYS A 146 17.25 5.32 -14.45
CA LYS A 146 16.99 3.93 -14.87
C LYS A 146 18.22 3.05 -14.67
N VAL A 147 19.38 3.48 -15.16
CA VAL A 147 20.66 2.76 -14.99
C VAL A 147 21.02 2.63 -13.51
N CYS A 148 20.80 3.69 -12.71
CA CYS A 148 21.02 3.65 -11.28
C CYS A 148 20.08 2.66 -10.56
N LYS A 149 18.83 2.53 -11.01
CA LYS A 149 17.85 1.57 -10.47
C LYS A 149 18.16 0.13 -10.89
N ASP A 150 18.65 -0.07 -12.11
CA ASP A 150 19.02 -1.37 -12.65
C ASP A 150 20.36 -1.88 -12.07
N ASN A 151 21.20 -0.97 -11.55
CA ASN A 151 22.45 -1.32 -10.88
C ASN A 151 22.22 -1.81 -9.45
N LYS A 152 22.32 -3.13 -9.26
CA LYS A 152 22.12 -3.82 -7.97
C LYS A 152 23.06 -3.37 -6.83
N GLN A 153 24.20 -2.74 -7.14
CA GLN A 153 25.17 -2.28 -6.13
C GLN A 153 24.85 -0.87 -5.61
N LEU A 154 23.97 -0.13 -6.29
CA LEU A 154 23.60 1.23 -5.93
C LEU A 154 22.28 1.23 -5.15
N HIS A 155 22.37 1.25 -3.82
CA HIS A 155 21.19 1.31 -2.96
C HIS A 155 20.66 2.75 -2.87
N HIS A 156 19.42 2.95 -3.30
CA HIS A 156 18.60 4.14 -3.02
C HIS A 156 19.19 5.52 -3.45
N PRO A 157 19.51 5.74 -4.74
CA PRO A 157 19.95 7.06 -5.21
C PRO A 157 18.84 8.10 -5.02
N GLN A 158 19.18 9.25 -4.41
CA GLN A 158 18.21 10.33 -4.20
C GLN A 158 18.00 11.10 -5.50
N ILE A 159 16.78 11.07 -6.03
CA ILE A 159 16.41 11.81 -7.24
C ILE A 159 15.70 13.10 -6.82
N ILE A 160 16.32 14.25 -7.12
CA ILE A 160 15.81 15.58 -6.78
C ILE A 160 15.32 16.25 -8.06
N GLN A 161 14.00 16.32 -8.21
CA GLN A 161 13.33 16.81 -9.43
C GLN A 161 12.26 17.87 -9.18
N THR A 162 11.72 17.95 -7.96
CA THR A 162 10.64 18.87 -7.61
C THR A 162 11.00 19.77 -6.44
N LYS A 163 10.25 20.87 -6.24
CA LYS A 163 10.51 21.81 -5.13
C LYS A 163 10.41 21.15 -3.75
N SER A 164 9.54 20.15 -3.59
CA SER A 164 9.44 19.34 -2.36
C SER A 164 10.66 18.44 -2.14
N ASP A 165 11.41 18.09 -3.19
CA ASP A 165 12.62 17.27 -3.06
C ASP A 165 13.84 18.09 -2.63
N TYR A 166 13.81 19.43 -2.74
CA TYR A 166 14.96 20.27 -2.38
C TYR A 166 15.35 20.12 -0.90
N THR A 167 14.42 19.73 -0.04
CA THR A 167 14.68 19.41 1.37
C THR A 167 15.58 18.18 1.55
N LYS A 168 15.60 17.27 0.58
CA LYS A 168 16.42 16.05 0.57
C LYS A 168 17.87 16.33 0.19
N LEU A 169 18.15 17.45 -0.49
CA LEU A 169 19.50 17.81 -0.95
C LEU A 169 20.44 18.02 0.25
N SER A 170 21.54 17.26 0.25
CA SER A 170 22.55 17.30 1.32
C SER A 170 23.93 17.63 0.77
N THR A 171 24.73 18.36 1.54
CA THR A 171 26.13 18.67 1.20
C THR A 171 27.07 17.47 1.43
N SER A 172 26.66 16.50 2.24
CA SER A 172 27.38 15.26 2.49
C SER A 172 26.39 14.08 2.47
N PRO A 173 25.87 13.73 1.28
CA PRO A 173 24.79 12.78 1.19
C PRO A 173 25.28 11.35 1.50
N GLN A 174 24.51 10.60 2.30
CA GLN A 174 24.78 9.19 2.62
C GLN A 174 24.61 8.29 1.39
N TYR A 175 23.63 8.63 0.55
CA TYR A 175 23.33 7.98 -0.72
C TYR A 175 23.62 8.93 -1.88
N PRO A 176 24.10 8.46 -3.04
CA PRO A 176 24.35 9.33 -4.18
C PRO A 176 23.08 10.09 -4.62
N GLN A 177 23.22 11.38 -4.88
CA GLN A 177 22.12 12.27 -5.26
C GLN A 177 22.23 12.71 -6.72
N ILE A 178 21.10 12.71 -7.42
CA ILE A 178 20.93 13.14 -8.81
C ILE A 178 20.00 14.34 -8.81
N VAL A 179 20.51 15.51 -9.17
CA VAL A 179 19.79 16.77 -9.13
C VAL A 179 19.46 17.23 -10.55
N TYR A 180 18.17 17.34 -10.86
CA TYR A 180 17.68 17.88 -12.11
C TYR A 180 17.52 19.40 -11.97
N LEU A 181 18.41 20.17 -12.59
CA LEU A 181 18.43 21.63 -12.44
C LEU A 181 17.16 22.30 -12.99
N HIS A 182 16.56 21.70 -14.01
CA HIS A 182 15.32 22.18 -14.66
C HIS A 182 14.06 21.38 -14.25
N GLY A 183 14.19 20.40 -13.35
CA GLY A 183 13.08 19.58 -12.85
C GLY A 183 12.58 18.44 -13.76
N SER A 184 11.36 17.93 -13.50
CA SER A 184 10.73 16.79 -14.20
C SER A 184 9.72 17.21 -15.29
N VAL A 185 9.62 16.41 -16.37
CA VAL A 185 8.68 16.60 -17.49
C VAL A 185 7.22 16.42 -17.11
N GLU A 186 6.91 15.60 -16.09
CA GLU A 186 5.55 15.41 -15.63
C GLU A 186 5.02 16.61 -14.83
N HIS A 187 5.92 17.35 -14.19
CA HIS A 187 5.67 18.54 -13.37
C HIS A 187 6.17 19.82 -14.05
N TYR A 188 6.29 19.82 -15.38
CA TYR A 188 6.89 20.89 -16.17
C TYR A 188 6.27 22.24 -15.84
N THR A 189 6.92 23.00 -14.96
CA THR A 189 6.77 24.45 -14.83
C THR A 189 7.75 25.05 -15.82
N ASP A 190 7.18 25.58 -16.90
CA ASP A 190 7.73 26.40 -17.97
C ASP A 190 9.20 26.84 -17.81
N LYS A 191 10.12 26.36 -18.69
CA LYS A 191 11.51 26.87 -18.86
C LYS A 191 12.11 26.63 -20.26
N ASN A 192 11.35 26.75 -21.34
CA ASN A 192 11.87 26.62 -22.72
C ASN A 192 11.22 27.60 -23.72
N THR A 193 10.85 28.80 -23.26
CA THR A 193 10.39 29.93 -24.10
C THR A 193 11.41 31.07 -24.01
N ILE A 194 11.64 31.77 -25.12
CA ILE A 194 12.54 32.93 -25.29
C ILE A 194 12.26 34.00 -24.21
N THR A 195 11.01 34.15 -23.76
CA THR A 195 10.64 35.07 -22.67
C THR A 195 11.11 34.63 -21.27
N GLU A 196 11.50 33.36 -21.07
CA GLU A 196 11.87 32.79 -19.75
C GLU A 196 13.23 32.07 -19.73
N VAL A 197 13.99 32.02 -20.84
CA VAL A 197 15.43 31.66 -20.77
C VAL A 197 16.21 32.69 -19.92
N ASP A 198 15.65 33.89 -19.75
CA ASP A 198 16.11 34.92 -18.82
C ASP A 198 15.62 34.72 -17.36
N GLU A 199 14.84 33.68 -17.04
CA GLU A 199 14.38 33.42 -15.66
C GLU A 199 15.34 32.54 -14.85
N GLU A 200 15.71 33.08 -13.70
CA GLU A 200 16.56 32.54 -12.66
C GLU A 200 16.22 31.08 -12.27
N LEU A 201 17.23 30.28 -11.91
CA LEU A 201 17.00 28.99 -11.24
C LEU A 201 16.29 29.24 -9.91
N ASP A 202 15.57 28.24 -9.39
CA ASP A 202 14.88 28.39 -8.11
C ASP A 202 15.90 28.75 -7.02
N THR A 203 15.72 29.89 -6.36
CA THR A 203 16.67 30.42 -5.38
C THR A 203 16.87 29.48 -4.19
N ASN A 204 15.87 28.65 -3.85
CA ASN A 204 15.99 27.63 -2.82
C ASN A 204 16.94 26.50 -3.27
N LEU A 205 16.82 26.05 -4.53
CA LEU A 205 17.73 25.05 -5.10
C LEU A 205 19.16 25.59 -5.17
N VAL A 206 19.33 26.80 -5.70
CA VAL A 206 20.65 27.43 -5.83
C VAL A 206 21.32 27.58 -4.47
N SER A 207 20.62 28.13 -3.47
CA SER A 207 21.19 28.33 -2.13
C SER A 207 21.67 27.04 -1.45
N ARG A 208 21.07 25.89 -1.79
CA ARG A 208 21.48 24.56 -1.31
C ARG A 208 22.63 23.96 -2.12
N LEU A 209 22.78 24.33 -3.39
CA LEU A 209 23.89 23.90 -4.26
C LEU A 209 25.18 24.69 -4.02
N LEU A 210 25.10 25.96 -3.59
CA LEU A 210 26.30 26.80 -3.41
C LEU A 210 27.35 26.18 -2.47
N PRO A 211 27.02 25.61 -1.30
CA PRO A 211 28.01 24.98 -0.43
C PRO A 211 28.71 23.78 -1.09
N LEU A 212 27.96 22.97 -1.86
CA LEU A 212 28.51 21.86 -2.63
C LEU A 212 29.52 22.35 -3.68
N LEU A 213 29.15 23.38 -4.45
CA LEU A 213 30.01 23.96 -5.47
C LEU A 213 31.26 24.66 -4.91
N ARG A 214 31.19 25.19 -3.68
CA ARG A 214 32.34 25.76 -2.95
C ARG A 214 33.34 24.69 -2.50
N ASP A 215 32.83 23.57 -2.01
CA ASP A 215 33.65 22.58 -1.28
C ASP A 215 34.13 21.43 -2.16
N HIS A 216 33.65 21.31 -3.40
CA HIS A 216 33.98 20.22 -4.33
C HIS A 216 34.41 20.73 -5.72
N PRO A 217 35.27 20.00 -6.45
CA PRO A 217 35.57 20.32 -7.85
C PRO A 217 34.38 19.98 -8.75
N LEU A 218 34.12 20.82 -9.75
CA LEU A 218 33.03 20.62 -10.71
C LEU A 218 33.57 20.11 -12.05
N ILE A 219 33.09 18.96 -12.50
CA ILE A 219 33.42 18.38 -13.81
C ILE A 219 32.21 18.55 -14.73
N VAL A 220 32.35 19.35 -15.79
CA VAL A 220 31.27 19.63 -16.74
C VAL A 220 31.47 18.80 -18.01
N ILE A 221 30.50 17.96 -18.37
CA ILE A 221 30.57 17.08 -19.55
C ILE A 221 29.28 17.14 -20.35
N GLY A 222 29.40 17.27 -21.68
CA GLY A 222 28.23 17.25 -22.58
C GLY A 222 27.34 18.49 -22.49
N TYR A 223 27.77 19.53 -21.78
CA TYR A 223 27.06 20.80 -21.64
C TYR A 223 27.77 21.91 -22.44
N ARG A 224 27.01 22.63 -23.28
CA ARG A 224 27.54 23.68 -24.18
C ARG A 224 27.78 25.03 -23.49
N GLY A 225 27.16 25.28 -22.32
CA GLY A 225 27.28 26.56 -21.63
C GLY A 225 26.60 27.72 -22.35
N ALA A 226 25.50 27.47 -23.05
CA ALA A 226 24.72 28.50 -23.73
C ALA A 226 23.53 29.01 -22.89
N GLU A 227 23.11 28.27 -21.86
CA GLU A 227 21.95 28.62 -21.04
C GLU A 227 22.35 29.62 -19.94
N THR A 228 21.73 30.80 -19.95
CA THR A 228 21.89 31.86 -18.95
C THR A 228 21.48 31.44 -17.56
N SER A 229 20.44 30.63 -17.41
CA SER A 229 19.96 30.13 -16.10
C SER A 229 21.03 29.32 -15.35
N VAL A 230 21.78 28.44 -16.02
CA VAL A 230 22.88 27.70 -15.38
C VAL A 230 24.15 28.54 -15.36
N MET A 231 24.51 29.19 -16.47
CA MET A 231 25.79 29.90 -16.56
C MET A 231 25.81 31.16 -15.70
N LYS A 232 24.81 32.03 -15.80
CA LYS A 232 24.76 33.27 -15.02
C LYS A 232 24.27 32.99 -13.60
N HIS A 233 23.10 32.39 -13.46
CA HIS A 233 22.45 32.31 -12.15
C HIS A 233 23.09 31.30 -11.19
N LEU A 234 23.53 30.13 -11.66
CA LEU A 234 24.25 29.17 -10.80
C LEU A 234 25.75 29.45 -10.75
N LEU A 235 26.40 29.68 -11.91
CA LEU A 235 27.86 29.67 -11.99
C LEU A 235 28.52 31.05 -11.78
N ILE A 236 28.22 32.04 -12.63
CA ILE A 236 28.92 33.34 -12.67
C ILE A 236 28.50 34.25 -11.51
N ASN A 237 27.20 34.48 -11.30
CA ASN A 237 26.69 35.44 -10.31
C ASN A 237 27.04 35.07 -8.86
N HIS A 238 27.34 33.80 -8.60
CA HIS A 238 27.69 33.29 -7.27
C HIS A 238 29.16 32.89 -7.16
N ALA A 239 30.00 33.18 -8.15
CA ALA A 239 31.43 32.84 -8.14
C ALA A 239 32.13 33.32 -6.85
N GLU A 240 31.93 34.58 -6.47
CA GLU A 240 32.50 35.14 -5.23
C GLU A 240 31.97 34.42 -3.97
N ALA A 241 30.67 34.10 -3.94
CA ALA A 241 30.03 33.42 -2.80
C ALA A 241 30.53 31.97 -2.60
N VAL A 242 31.02 31.32 -3.66
CA VAL A 242 31.61 29.98 -3.62
C VAL A 242 33.14 29.99 -3.66
N ASP A 243 33.76 31.11 -3.27
CA ASP A 243 35.22 31.28 -3.20
C ASP A 243 35.90 31.02 -4.56
N ASN A 244 35.29 31.56 -5.62
CA ASN A 244 35.70 31.46 -7.03
C ASN A 244 36.03 30.04 -7.49
N TYR A 245 35.33 29.04 -6.95
CA TYR A 245 35.57 27.62 -7.22
C TYR A 245 37.03 27.23 -6.96
N ARG A 246 37.51 27.45 -5.73
CA ARG A 246 38.88 27.09 -5.29
C ARG A 246 39.35 25.67 -5.65
N ASN A 247 38.43 24.71 -5.83
CA ASN A 247 38.72 23.33 -6.22
C ASN A 247 38.78 23.11 -7.75
N GLY A 248 38.39 24.12 -8.52
CA GLY A 248 38.41 24.18 -9.97
C GLY A 248 37.12 23.71 -10.65
N ILE A 249 36.84 24.31 -11.80
CA ILE A 249 35.85 23.84 -12.78
C ILE A 249 36.61 23.23 -13.96
N TYR A 250 36.35 21.96 -14.25
CA TYR A 250 36.95 21.20 -15.34
C TYR A 250 35.94 21.06 -16.47
N TRP A 251 36.09 21.87 -17.51
CA TRP A 251 35.17 21.95 -18.63
C TRP A 251 35.58 21.02 -19.77
N CYS A 252 34.87 19.90 -19.94
CA CYS A 252 35.24 18.89 -20.91
C CYS A 252 34.68 19.23 -22.30
N THR A 253 35.58 19.35 -23.28
CA THR A 253 35.26 19.70 -24.67
C THR A 253 35.79 18.65 -25.63
N ARG A 254 35.02 18.35 -26.68
CA ARG A 254 35.42 17.33 -27.64
C ARG A 254 36.51 17.86 -28.58
N ASN A 255 37.64 17.15 -28.64
CA ASN A 255 38.75 17.44 -29.58
C ASN A 255 39.25 18.90 -29.56
N TYR A 256 39.35 19.51 -28.38
CA TYR A 256 39.78 20.91 -28.27
C TYR A 256 41.28 21.05 -28.56
N LYS A 257 41.60 21.86 -29.57
CA LYS A 257 42.97 22.07 -30.05
C LYS A 257 43.58 23.41 -29.63
N GLY A 258 42.97 24.14 -28.70
CA GLY A 258 43.53 25.39 -28.15
C GLY A 258 43.62 26.59 -29.10
N GLU A 259 43.43 26.39 -30.41
CA GLU A 259 43.65 27.40 -31.46
C GLU A 259 42.37 28.02 -32.04
N ARG A 260 41.18 27.58 -31.62
CA ARG A 260 39.89 28.13 -32.09
C ARG A 260 39.07 28.71 -30.92
N PRO A 261 39.07 30.05 -30.74
CA PRO A 261 38.26 30.74 -29.73
C PRO A 261 36.74 30.49 -29.88
N ASP A 262 36.30 30.16 -31.09
CA ASP A 262 34.88 30.03 -31.46
C ASP A 262 34.21 28.72 -31.02
N SER A 263 34.94 27.77 -30.42
CA SER A 263 34.33 26.49 -30.00
C SER A 263 33.61 26.55 -28.66
N LEU A 264 33.76 27.64 -27.91
CA LEU A 264 33.17 27.85 -26.59
C LEU A 264 32.26 29.08 -26.63
N THR A 265 31.10 28.96 -26.00
CA THR A 265 30.09 30.03 -25.96
C THR A 265 30.61 31.26 -25.20
N HIS A 266 30.11 32.46 -25.53
CA HIS A 266 30.47 33.72 -24.85
C HIS A 266 30.39 33.62 -23.32
N LEU A 267 29.37 32.95 -22.77
CA LEU A 267 29.18 32.79 -21.32
C LEU A 267 30.28 31.95 -20.65
N VAL A 268 30.91 31.03 -21.38
CA VAL A 268 32.05 30.26 -20.85
C VAL A 268 33.30 31.11 -20.78
N HIS A 269 33.49 32.03 -21.74
CA HIS A 269 34.55 33.03 -21.69
C HIS A 269 34.33 34.03 -20.54
N GLU A 270 33.09 34.48 -20.34
CA GLU A 270 32.70 35.34 -19.20
C GLU A 270 33.01 34.65 -17.85
N LEU A 271 32.63 33.38 -17.70
CA LEU A 271 33.00 32.59 -16.50
C LEU A 271 34.52 32.48 -16.33
N SER A 272 35.28 32.31 -17.42
CA SER A 272 36.74 32.27 -17.37
C SER A 272 37.36 33.59 -16.91
N GLU A 273 36.77 34.73 -17.26
CA GLU A 273 37.27 36.04 -16.83
C GLU A 273 37.01 36.25 -15.33
N GLU A 274 35.89 35.75 -14.82
CA GLU A 274 35.50 35.85 -13.41
C GLU A 274 36.38 34.98 -12.50
N ILE A 275 36.55 33.69 -12.84
CA ILE A 275 37.22 32.71 -11.95
C ILE A 275 38.68 32.42 -12.34
N GLN A 276 39.14 33.01 -13.45
CA GLN A 276 40.52 32.98 -13.91
C GLN A 276 41.12 31.57 -14.00
N GLU A 277 42.18 31.29 -13.22
CA GLU A 277 42.95 30.03 -13.27
C GLU A 277 42.16 28.81 -12.77
N ASN A 278 41.01 29.03 -12.11
CA ASN A 278 40.17 27.95 -11.60
C ASN A 278 39.32 27.30 -12.70
N LEU A 279 39.18 27.89 -13.89
CA LEU A 279 38.57 27.24 -15.05
C LEU A 279 39.63 26.53 -15.90
N GLN A 280 39.51 25.21 -16.06
CA GLN A 280 40.38 24.40 -16.89
C GLN A 280 39.61 23.66 -17.98
N VAL A 281 39.99 23.87 -19.24
CA VAL A 281 39.39 23.16 -20.38
C VAL A 281 40.09 21.82 -20.58
N VAL A 282 39.32 20.73 -20.56
CA VAL A 282 39.83 19.37 -20.75
C VAL A 282 39.41 18.85 -22.11
N SER A 283 40.38 18.53 -22.98
CA SER A 283 40.07 17.88 -24.26
C SER A 283 39.74 16.41 -24.05
N ILE A 284 38.59 15.99 -24.57
CA ILE A 284 38.06 14.62 -24.46
C ILE A 284 37.68 14.05 -25.84
N ASP A 285 37.74 12.72 -25.99
CA ASP A 285 37.31 12.05 -27.23
C ASP A 285 35.78 11.89 -27.31
N GLY A 286 35.15 11.69 -26.15
CA GLY A 286 33.72 11.50 -25.95
C GLY A 286 33.37 11.17 -24.50
N PHE A 287 32.07 11.21 -24.17
CA PHE A 287 31.56 10.96 -22.82
C PHE A 287 31.90 9.54 -22.32
N ASP A 288 31.52 8.51 -23.08
CA ASP A 288 31.77 7.11 -22.71
C ASP A 288 33.27 6.81 -22.52
N GLU A 289 34.10 7.34 -23.41
CA GLU A 289 35.55 7.13 -23.41
C GLU A 289 36.20 7.70 -22.14
N VAL A 290 35.76 8.90 -21.71
CA VAL A 290 36.22 9.52 -20.46
C VAL A 290 35.71 8.76 -19.25
N MET A 291 34.43 8.40 -19.22
CA MET A 291 33.85 7.67 -18.10
C MET A 291 34.53 6.30 -17.92
N GLY A 292 34.77 5.57 -19.01
CA GLY A 292 35.55 4.33 -18.98
C GLY A 292 36.99 4.55 -18.53
N ALA A 293 37.64 5.64 -18.95
CA ALA A 293 38.98 6.00 -18.53
C ALA A 293 39.09 6.38 -17.03
N LEU A 294 38.03 6.96 -16.45
CA LEU A 294 37.91 7.25 -15.01
C LEU A 294 37.61 5.97 -14.23
N TRP A 295 36.67 5.15 -14.70
CA TRP A 295 36.33 3.87 -14.11
C TRP A 295 37.54 2.92 -14.03
N GLN A 296 38.28 2.76 -15.12
CA GLN A 296 39.49 1.92 -15.11
C GLN A 296 40.54 2.40 -14.11
N HIS A 297 40.58 3.71 -13.83
CA HIS A 297 41.47 4.29 -12.84
C HIS A 297 40.97 4.00 -11.41
N ALA A 298 39.70 4.32 -11.13
CA ALA A 298 39.05 4.05 -9.85
C ALA A 298 39.02 2.54 -9.51
N ARG A 299 39.00 1.66 -10.52
CA ARG A 299 39.05 0.20 -10.34
C ARG A 299 40.44 -0.34 -10.02
N LYS A 300 41.50 0.35 -10.45
CA LYS A 300 42.91 -0.07 -10.21
C LYS A 300 43.44 0.36 -8.85
N GLN A 301 42.81 1.34 -8.22
CA GLN A 301 43.10 1.68 -6.84
C GLN A 301 42.38 0.66 -5.95
N GLU A 302 43.12 -0.04 -5.10
CA GLU A 302 42.51 -0.65 -3.92
C GLU A 302 41.79 0.48 -3.16
N PRO A 303 40.58 0.27 -2.64
CA PRO A 303 39.86 1.30 -1.90
C PRO A 303 40.67 1.64 -0.65
N ASP A 304 41.56 2.62 -0.77
CA ASP A 304 42.15 3.30 0.37
C ASP A 304 41.00 4.11 0.95
N TYR A 305 40.39 3.55 2.00
CA TYR A 305 39.30 4.19 2.75
C TYR A 305 39.87 5.48 3.34
N HIS A 306 39.82 6.58 2.58
CA HIS A 306 39.99 7.90 3.14
C HIS A 306 38.89 8.11 4.16
N GLN A 307 39.25 7.94 5.43
CA GLN A 307 38.51 8.33 6.62
C GLN A 307 37.89 9.71 6.38
N THR A 308 36.62 9.73 5.98
CA THR A 308 35.85 10.96 6.02
C THR A 308 35.38 11.08 7.46
N GLN A 309 35.86 12.11 8.15
CA GLN A 309 35.41 12.45 9.49
C GLN A 309 33.88 12.54 9.49
N ILE A 310 33.25 11.65 10.27
CA ILE A 310 31.83 11.72 10.60
C ILE A 310 31.62 13.05 11.31
N THR A 311 31.09 14.03 10.58
CA THR A 311 30.56 15.25 11.19
C THR A 311 29.13 14.94 11.60
N ALA A 312 28.81 15.26 12.85
CA ALA A 312 27.58 14.87 13.51
C ALA A 312 26.33 15.15 12.64
N VAL A 313 25.47 14.14 12.55
CA VAL A 313 24.12 14.26 12.00
C VAL A 313 23.39 15.36 12.79
N PRO A 314 22.75 16.34 12.13
CA PRO A 314 21.88 17.29 12.83
C PRO A 314 20.80 16.49 13.57
N GLU A 315 20.60 16.78 14.86
CA GLU A 315 19.65 16.16 15.81
C GLU A 315 18.16 16.20 15.38
N ALA A 316 17.84 16.48 14.12
CA ALA A 316 16.49 16.68 13.60
C ALA A 316 15.99 15.60 12.61
N LEU A 317 16.68 14.46 12.51
CA LEU A 317 16.16 13.21 11.92
C LEU A 317 16.16 12.16 13.03
N THR A 318 15.16 12.27 13.90
CA THR A 318 15.06 11.51 15.15
C THR A 318 14.77 10.03 14.87
N GLU A 319 15.69 9.20 15.38
CA GLU A 319 15.68 7.74 15.58
C GLU A 319 16.02 6.86 14.36
N LEU A 320 17.19 6.22 14.44
CA LEU A 320 17.59 5.13 13.56
C LEU A 320 16.65 3.93 13.83
N PRO A 321 16.32 3.10 12.82
CA PRO A 321 15.69 1.81 13.09
C PRO A 321 16.47 1.02 14.14
N TYR A 322 15.76 0.40 15.08
CA TYR A 322 16.36 -0.26 16.24
C TYR A 322 17.43 -1.30 15.85
N ASP A 323 17.26 -2.02 14.74
CA ASP A 323 18.22 -3.02 14.27
C ASP A 323 19.57 -2.44 13.78
N LEU A 324 19.65 -1.13 13.55
CA LEU A 324 20.87 -0.40 13.19
C LEU A 324 21.59 0.20 14.41
N GLU A 325 20.98 0.16 15.59
CA GLU A 325 21.61 0.65 16.82
C GLU A 325 22.83 -0.20 17.21
N VAL A 326 23.80 0.43 17.86
CA VAL A 326 25.07 -0.21 18.24
C VAL A 326 24.98 -0.73 19.68
N LEU A 327 25.25 -2.02 19.87
CA LEU A 327 25.30 -2.64 21.19
C LEU A 327 26.72 -2.55 21.77
N THR A 328 27.05 -1.40 22.38
CA THR A 328 28.39 -1.13 22.95
C THR A 328 28.78 -2.00 24.14
N GLU A 329 27.80 -2.68 24.73
CA GLU A 329 27.91 -3.56 25.88
C GLU A 329 28.18 -5.03 25.51
N SER A 330 28.24 -5.34 24.21
CA SER A 330 28.44 -6.69 23.66
C SER A 330 29.65 -6.74 22.72
N SER A 331 30.12 -7.94 22.38
CA SER A 331 31.28 -8.16 21.51
C SER A 331 30.92 -9.04 20.31
N LEU A 332 31.70 -8.93 19.23
CA LEU A 332 31.65 -9.91 18.13
C LEU A 332 32.10 -11.32 18.54
N ASP A 333 32.69 -11.46 19.72
CA ASP A 333 33.00 -12.78 20.30
C ASP A 333 31.74 -13.55 20.70
N ASP A 334 30.60 -12.86 20.87
CA ASP A 334 29.31 -13.48 21.19
C ASP A 334 28.66 -14.14 19.96
N PHE A 335 29.21 -13.93 18.76
CA PHE A 335 28.66 -14.45 17.51
C PHE A 335 29.00 -15.93 17.28
N ASP A 336 28.02 -16.67 16.76
CA ASP A 336 28.19 -18.02 16.24
C ASP A 336 28.92 -17.98 14.88
N TRP A 337 30.25 -17.91 14.95
CA TRP A 337 31.11 -17.68 13.78
C TRP A 337 30.95 -18.71 12.64
N PRO A 338 30.88 -20.04 12.89
CA PRO A 338 30.77 -21.01 11.81
C PRO A 338 29.48 -20.87 10.98
N PRO A 339 28.25 -20.86 11.55
CA PRO A 339 27.02 -20.67 10.79
C PRO A 339 26.91 -19.29 10.17
N MET A 340 27.35 -18.25 10.88
CA MET A 340 27.41 -16.89 10.34
C MET A 340 28.21 -16.83 9.03
N ARG A 341 29.41 -17.43 9.00
CA ARG A 341 30.26 -17.44 7.79
C ARG A 341 29.58 -18.11 6.61
N VAL A 342 28.86 -19.21 6.85
CA VAL A 342 28.11 -19.91 5.80
C VAL A 342 27.01 -19.00 5.24
N ARG A 343 26.20 -18.39 6.12
CA ARG A 343 25.11 -17.50 5.75
C ARG A 343 25.60 -16.24 5.02
N LEU A 344 26.69 -15.61 5.48
CA LEU A 344 27.30 -14.45 4.81
C LEU A 344 27.82 -14.80 3.41
N LEU A 345 28.35 -16.00 3.21
CA LEU A 345 28.81 -16.45 1.89
C LEU A 345 27.64 -16.72 0.95
N GLN A 346 26.54 -17.31 1.44
CA GLN A 346 25.30 -17.48 0.67
C GLN A 346 24.72 -16.13 0.28
N TYR A 347 24.66 -15.19 1.22
CA TYR A 347 24.25 -13.81 0.97
C TYR A 347 25.11 -13.17 -0.14
N CYS A 348 26.44 -13.34 -0.07
CA CYS A 348 27.35 -12.79 -1.07
C CYS A 348 27.13 -13.39 -2.47
N ASP A 349 26.91 -14.71 -2.56
CA ASP A 349 26.60 -15.38 -3.83
C ASP A 349 25.28 -14.87 -4.43
N ARG A 350 24.24 -14.78 -3.60
CA ARG A 350 22.91 -14.30 -3.99
C ARG A 350 22.89 -12.85 -4.45
N THR A 351 23.67 -12.00 -3.79
CA THR A 351 23.73 -10.55 -4.08
C THR A 351 24.81 -10.18 -5.10
N GLY A 352 25.63 -11.15 -5.52
CA GLY A 352 26.72 -10.93 -6.49
C GLY A 352 27.93 -10.19 -5.90
N ILE A 353 28.10 -10.22 -4.58
CA ILE A 353 29.27 -9.67 -3.90
C ILE A 353 30.46 -10.58 -4.15
N ARG A 354 31.55 -9.99 -4.64
CA ARG A 354 32.77 -10.72 -4.97
C ARG A 354 33.46 -11.22 -3.69
N VAL A 355 33.49 -12.53 -3.51
CA VAL A 355 34.24 -13.19 -2.43
C VAL A 355 35.72 -13.36 -2.83
N PRO A 356 36.69 -12.88 -2.02
CA PRO A 356 38.11 -13.09 -2.28
C PRO A 356 38.51 -14.56 -2.19
N THR A 357 39.62 -14.92 -2.84
CA THR A 357 40.20 -16.27 -2.79
C THR A 357 40.78 -16.64 -1.42
N ILE A 358 41.19 -15.65 -0.63
CA ILE A 358 41.65 -15.82 0.76
C ILE A 358 40.61 -15.16 1.67
N ARG A 359 40.04 -15.93 2.60
CA ARG A 359 38.98 -15.50 3.52
C ARG A 359 39.54 -15.45 4.93
N ASP A 360 40.18 -14.35 5.29
CA ASP A 360 40.66 -14.14 6.65
C ASP A 360 39.56 -13.50 7.53
N ASN A 361 39.78 -13.48 8.85
CA ASN A 361 38.82 -12.88 9.78
C ASN A 361 38.64 -11.38 9.50
N ASN A 362 39.68 -10.69 9.01
CA ASN A 362 39.63 -9.27 8.70
C ASN A 362 38.62 -8.96 7.58
N TRP A 363 38.59 -9.79 6.54
CA TRP A 363 37.58 -9.67 5.49
C TRP A 363 36.16 -9.87 6.03
N PHE A 364 35.93 -10.83 6.93
CA PHE A 364 34.61 -11.02 7.54
C PHE A 364 34.23 -9.83 8.44
N PHE A 365 35.15 -9.28 9.23
CA PHE A 365 34.89 -8.06 10.01
C PHE A 365 34.51 -6.88 9.13
N GLN A 366 35.21 -6.72 8.00
CA GLN A 366 34.88 -5.68 7.03
C GLN A 366 33.51 -5.92 6.39
N LEU A 367 33.19 -7.16 6.03
CA LEU A 367 31.87 -7.51 5.48
C LEU A 367 30.74 -7.25 6.48
N LEU A 368 30.94 -7.57 7.77
CA LEU A 368 29.99 -7.26 8.83
C LEU A 368 29.74 -5.75 8.93
N CYS A 369 30.80 -4.94 8.87
CA CYS A 369 30.68 -3.48 8.87
C CYS A 369 30.03 -2.91 7.62
N ASP A 370 30.40 -3.40 6.44
CA ASP A 370 29.86 -2.92 5.17
C ASP A 370 28.36 -3.26 5.02
N ARG A 371 27.86 -4.28 5.75
CA ARG A 371 26.47 -4.74 5.77
C ARG A 371 25.68 -4.30 7.00
N ASP A 372 26.21 -3.35 7.77
CA ASP A 372 25.55 -2.78 8.95
C ASP A 372 25.20 -3.84 10.03
N LEU A 373 25.91 -4.97 10.06
CA LEU A 373 25.81 -6.01 11.09
C LEU A 373 26.74 -5.70 12.29
N ALA A 374 27.71 -4.82 12.09
CA ALA A 374 28.63 -4.33 13.10
C ALA A 374 29.07 -2.90 12.76
N THR A 375 29.41 -2.09 13.75
CA THR A 375 29.90 -0.72 13.55
C THR A 375 31.27 -0.54 14.18
N ARG A 376 32.16 0.17 13.48
CA ARG A 376 33.48 0.55 14.00
C ARG A 376 33.40 1.90 14.71
N GLN A 377 33.77 1.94 15.99
CA GLN A 377 33.86 3.19 16.75
C GLN A 377 35.22 3.91 16.58
N LYS A 378 35.29 5.17 17.02
CA LYS A 378 36.45 6.07 16.84
C LYS A 378 37.76 5.52 17.44
N GLU A 379 37.69 4.62 18.41
CA GLU A 379 38.86 4.00 19.07
C GLU A 379 39.41 2.79 18.31
N GLY A 380 38.76 2.34 17.24
CA GLY A 380 39.19 1.23 16.38
C GLY A 380 38.47 -0.09 16.66
N ASP A 381 37.81 -0.19 17.81
CA ASP A 381 37.00 -1.34 18.22
C ASP A 381 35.73 -1.50 17.38
N ILE A 382 35.31 -2.74 17.19
CA ILE A 382 34.14 -3.12 16.39
C ILE A 382 33.10 -3.72 17.32
N PHE A 383 31.90 -3.15 17.31
CA PHE A 383 30.76 -3.59 18.10
C PHE A 383 29.65 -4.09 17.18
N PRO A 384 28.89 -5.12 17.57
CA PRO A 384 27.74 -5.57 16.78
C PRO A 384 26.64 -4.49 16.76
N THR A 385 25.86 -4.47 15.69
CA THR A 385 24.56 -3.79 15.70
C THR A 385 23.51 -4.72 16.31
N VAL A 386 22.38 -4.18 16.75
CA VAL A 386 21.23 -4.97 17.23
C VAL A 386 20.84 -6.03 16.20
N GLY A 387 20.74 -5.67 14.92
CA GLY A 387 20.42 -6.60 13.83
C GLY A 387 21.47 -7.71 13.67
N GLY A 388 22.76 -7.36 13.73
CA GLY A 388 23.84 -8.35 13.74
C GLY A 388 23.77 -9.30 14.93
N TYR A 389 23.47 -8.76 16.11
CA TYR A 389 23.35 -9.54 17.35
C TYR A 389 22.15 -10.49 17.31
N LEU A 390 20.97 -10.01 16.88
CA LEU A 390 19.78 -10.85 16.70
C LEU A 390 20.01 -12.01 15.73
N LEU A 391 20.72 -11.74 14.63
CA LEU A 391 20.97 -12.73 13.58
C LEU A 391 22.07 -13.73 13.92
N PHE A 392 23.10 -13.35 14.67
CA PHE A 392 24.31 -14.16 14.78
C PHE A 392 24.84 -14.39 16.18
N ALA A 393 24.32 -13.75 17.23
CA ALA A 393 24.71 -14.10 18.59
C ALA A 393 24.28 -15.53 18.95
N ASP A 394 25.06 -16.24 19.76
CA ASP A 394 24.64 -17.56 20.27
C ASP A 394 23.36 -17.43 21.12
N VAL A 395 23.30 -16.38 21.96
CA VAL A 395 22.17 -16.11 22.87
C VAL A 395 21.87 -14.60 22.85
N PRO A 396 21.13 -14.09 21.84
CA PRO A 396 20.79 -12.66 21.78
C PRO A 396 20.00 -12.16 22.98
N GLN A 397 19.32 -13.07 23.69
CA GLN A 397 18.51 -12.80 24.89
C GLN A 397 19.32 -12.21 26.05
N ASN A 398 20.65 -12.35 26.05
CA ASN A 398 21.52 -11.74 27.06
C ASN A 398 21.42 -10.21 27.08
N HIS A 399 21.25 -9.59 25.90
CA HIS A 399 21.13 -8.14 25.75
C HIS A 399 19.74 -7.71 25.27
N ILE A 400 19.05 -8.58 24.52
CA ILE A 400 17.71 -8.34 23.99
C ILE A 400 16.78 -9.43 24.54
N GLN A 401 16.43 -9.32 25.82
CA GLN A 401 15.64 -10.32 26.55
C GLN A 401 14.30 -10.66 25.86
N THR A 402 13.79 -9.73 25.05
CA THR A 402 12.51 -9.84 24.35
C THR A 402 12.61 -10.64 23.05
N ALA A 403 13.82 -10.97 22.57
CA ALA A 403 14.07 -11.66 21.31
C ALA A 403 13.72 -13.16 21.39
N GLN A 404 12.47 -13.49 21.68
CA GLN A 404 11.99 -14.86 21.85
C GLN A 404 10.64 -15.05 21.17
N VAL A 405 10.32 -16.30 20.83
CA VAL A 405 9.02 -16.70 20.29
C VAL A 405 8.35 -17.68 21.25
N VAL A 406 7.11 -17.41 21.61
CA VAL A 406 6.28 -18.32 22.41
C VAL A 406 5.36 -19.08 21.49
N VAL A 407 5.54 -20.40 21.42
CA VAL A 407 4.64 -21.30 20.71
C VAL A 407 3.69 -21.93 21.72
N SER A 408 2.40 -21.69 21.58
CA SER A 408 1.37 -22.27 22.42
C SER A 408 0.53 -23.27 21.63
N LEU A 409 0.46 -24.52 22.09
CA LEU A 409 -0.45 -25.52 21.54
C LEU A 409 -1.67 -25.63 22.44
N LYS A 410 -2.86 -25.59 21.82
CA LYS A 410 -4.15 -25.70 22.51
C LYS A 410 -5.05 -26.70 21.78
N GLY A 411 -5.41 -27.78 22.45
CA GLY A 411 -6.20 -28.85 21.85
C GLY A 411 -6.39 -30.03 22.78
N ASP A 412 -6.99 -31.08 22.26
CA ASP A 412 -7.16 -32.35 22.97
C ASP A 412 -5.78 -32.92 23.38
N PRO A 413 -5.56 -33.33 24.64
CA PRO A 413 -4.29 -33.90 25.08
C PRO A 413 -3.75 -35.03 24.19
N GLU A 414 -4.62 -35.89 23.65
CA GLU A 414 -4.21 -36.96 22.71
C GLU A 414 -3.64 -36.39 21.39
N TRP A 415 -4.17 -35.27 20.90
CA TRP A 415 -3.66 -34.62 19.70
C TRP A 415 -2.29 -33.99 19.94
N ILE A 416 -2.10 -33.38 21.12
CA ILE A 416 -0.83 -32.77 21.53
C ILE A 416 0.26 -33.83 21.70
N GLU A 417 -0.04 -34.96 22.35
CA GLU A 417 0.90 -36.09 22.53
C GLU A 417 1.39 -36.64 21.18
N ASN A 418 0.50 -36.75 20.19
CA ASN A 418 0.84 -37.21 18.84
C ASN A 418 1.79 -36.28 18.06
N ILE A 419 1.88 -35.00 18.46
CA ILE A 419 2.77 -34.00 17.83
C ILE A 419 4.17 -34.06 18.43
N PHE A 420 4.28 -34.32 19.74
CA PHE A 420 5.55 -34.22 20.48
C PHE A 420 6.30 -35.54 20.71
N ASP A 421 5.73 -36.71 20.35
CA ASP A 421 6.37 -38.02 20.56
C ASP A 421 6.89 -38.16 22.01
N VAL A 422 6.07 -37.72 22.97
CA VAL A 422 6.44 -37.69 24.40
C VAL A 422 6.55 -39.13 24.87
N SER A 423 7.78 -39.57 25.17
CA SER A 423 8.04 -40.82 25.89
C SER A 423 7.32 -40.81 27.24
N ASP A 424 6.81 -41.98 27.64
CA ASP A 424 5.96 -42.36 28.81
C ASP A 424 6.19 -41.71 30.21
N ASP A 425 7.05 -40.70 30.37
CA ASP A 425 7.49 -40.16 31.66
C ASP A 425 7.07 -38.69 31.95
N ALA A 426 6.18 -38.07 31.15
CA ALA A 426 5.67 -36.73 31.46
C ALA A 426 4.30 -36.79 32.16
N GLU A 427 4.25 -36.36 33.42
CA GLU A 427 3.00 -36.16 34.18
C GLU A 427 2.04 -35.23 33.41
N SER A 428 0.86 -35.77 33.06
CA SER A 428 -0.35 -35.07 32.59
C SER A 428 -0.11 -33.81 31.75
N VAL A 429 -0.10 -33.97 30.42
CA VAL A 429 -0.25 -32.85 29.48
C VAL A 429 -1.61 -32.17 29.74
N GLY A 430 -1.60 -30.91 30.18
CA GLY A 430 -2.82 -30.10 30.29
C GLY A 430 -3.40 -29.76 28.91
N GLU A 431 -4.59 -29.15 28.85
CA GLU A 431 -5.23 -28.68 27.60
C GLU A 431 -4.41 -27.64 26.81
N LYS A 432 -3.28 -27.19 27.37
CA LYS A 432 -2.40 -26.17 26.79
C LYS A 432 -0.94 -26.46 27.14
N ILE A 433 -0.07 -26.46 26.12
CA ILE A 433 1.40 -26.48 26.28
C ILE A 433 1.95 -25.15 25.74
N GLU A 434 2.94 -24.58 26.42
CA GLU A 434 3.71 -23.43 25.93
C GLU A 434 5.19 -23.81 25.87
N GLN A 435 5.81 -23.53 24.73
CA GLN A 435 7.25 -23.68 24.49
C GLN A 435 7.82 -22.31 24.13
N VAL A 436 8.89 -21.92 24.82
CA VAL A 436 9.65 -20.71 24.50
C VAL A 436 10.83 -21.11 23.62
N ILE A 437 10.97 -20.43 22.49
CA ILE A 437 12.03 -20.63 21.50
C ILE A 437 12.98 -19.44 21.61
N GLU A 438 14.26 -19.74 21.88
CA GLU A 438 15.35 -18.77 22.11
C GLU A 438 16.51 -19.01 21.11
N GLY A 439 17.64 -18.32 21.28
CA GLY A 439 18.76 -18.32 20.33
C GLY A 439 18.63 -17.23 19.26
N ASN A 440 19.52 -17.20 18.27
CA ASN A 440 19.42 -16.25 17.15
C ASN A 440 18.24 -16.53 16.23
N LEU A 441 17.90 -15.54 15.40
CA LEU A 441 16.74 -15.62 14.51
C LEU A 441 16.77 -16.80 13.54
N TRP A 442 17.95 -17.32 13.17
CA TRP A 442 18.05 -18.52 12.33
C TRP A 442 17.69 -19.79 13.09
N MET A 443 18.19 -19.93 14.32
CA MET A 443 17.84 -21.05 15.20
C MET A 443 16.33 -21.03 15.51
N GLN A 444 15.79 -19.85 15.83
CA GLN A 444 14.35 -19.69 16.07
C GLN A 444 13.53 -20.09 14.84
N LEU A 445 13.93 -19.64 13.65
CA LEU A 445 13.28 -20.00 12.39
C LEU A 445 13.25 -21.52 12.17
N GLU A 446 14.40 -22.18 12.34
CA GLU A 446 14.54 -23.62 12.13
C GLU A 446 13.70 -24.43 13.15
N GLU A 447 13.70 -24.03 14.43
CA GLU A 447 12.92 -24.70 15.48
C GLU A 447 11.41 -24.52 15.26
N ILE A 448 10.96 -23.32 14.86
CA ILE A 448 9.56 -23.06 14.50
C ILE A 448 9.14 -23.91 13.32
N TYR A 449 9.99 -24.02 12.28
CA TYR A 449 9.69 -24.88 11.12
C TYR A 449 9.64 -26.36 11.46
N GLU A 450 10.50 -26.83 12.35
CA GLU A 450 10.44 -28.20 12.82
C GLU A 450 9.11 -28.47 13.53
N LEU A 451 8.70 -27.60 14.46
CA LEU A 451 7.41 -27.71 15.15
C LEU A 451 6.23 -27.65 14.19
N LEU A 452 6.21 -26.68 13.28
CA LEU A 452 5.14 -26.55 12.28
C LEU A 452 5.10 -27.74 11.32
N SER A 453 6.23 -28.38 11.00
CA SER A 453 6.27 -29.58 10.16
C SER A 453 5.63 -30.79 10.87
N ARG A 454 5.75 -30.88 12.21
CA ARG A 454 5.12 -31.92 13.02
C ARG A 454 3.60 -31.75 13.06
N VAL A 455 3.12 -30.49 13.05
CA VAL A 455 1.69 -30.14 13.00
C VAL A 455 1.12 -30.30 11.59
N ASN A 456 1.86 -29.85 10.57
CA ASN A 456 1.42 -29.82 9.18
C ASN A 456 1.75 -31.13 8.43
N ARG A 457 1.35 -32.28 8.99
CA ARG A 457 1.58 -33.58 8.35
C ARG A 457 0.62 -33.77 7.17
N SER A 458 1.16 -34.17 6.02
CA SER A 458 0.34 -34.47 4.85
C SER A 458 -0.58 -35.68 5.07
N PHE A 459 -1.77 -35.64 4.48
CA PHE A 459 -2.71 -36.75 4.46
C PHE A 459 -3.20 -37.00 3.02
N LEU A 460 -3.69 -38.22 2.75
CA LEU A 460 -4.16 -38.58 1.41
C LEU A 460 -5.61 -38.13 1.24
N LEU A 461 -5.84 -37.19 0.32
CA LEU A 461 -7.18 -36.78 -0.08
C LEU A 461 -7.62 -37.60 -1.29
N LYS A 462 -8.73 -38.34 -1.14
CA LYS A 462 -9.36 -39.11 -2.23
C LYS A 462 -10.29 -38.19 -3.03
N GLU A 463 -9.88 -37.77 -4.22
CA GLU A 463 -10.70 -37.04 -5.18
C GLU A 463 -11.10 -37.97 -6.34
N GLY A 464 -12.34 -38.45 -6.34
CA GLY A 464 -12.84 -39.40 -7.34
C GLY A 464 -12.06 -40.71 -7.35
N ARG A 465 -11.30 -40.97 -8.44
CA ARG A 465 -10.48 -42.19 -8.62
C ARG A 465 -9.00 -42.02 -8.26
N HIS A 466 -8.57 -40.82 -7.87
CA HIS A 466 -7.17 -40.51 -7.59
C HIS A 466 -7.00 -40.03 -6.15
N SER A 467 -5.98 -40.54 -5.45
CA SER A 467 -5.56 -40.02 -4.15
C SER A 467 -4.39 -39.08 -4.34
N LYS A 468 -4.46 -37.87 -3.78
CA LYS A 468 -3.34 -36.92 -3.77
C LYS A 468 -2.93 -36.58 -2.33
N PRO A 469 -1.62 -36.49 -2.03
CA PRO A 469 -1.17 -35.97 -0.74
C PRO A 469 -1.50 -34.47 -0.66
N VAL A 470 -2.15 -34.06 0.41
CA VAL A 470 -2.46 -32.65 0.72
C VAL A 470 -1.98 -32.31 2.12
N TYR A 471 -1.65 -31.03 2.32
CA TYR A 471 -1.24 -30.51 3.62
C TYR A 471 -2.40 -29.76 4.29
N PRO A 472 -2.57 -29.88 5.62
CA PRO A 472 -3.53 -29.07 6.39
C PRO A 472 -3.40 -27.56 6.15
N TYR A 473 -2.17 -27.08 5.95
CA TYR A 473 -1.82 -25.70 5.63
C TYR A 473 -0.79 -25.68 4.48
N PRO A 474 -0.78 -24.67 3.59
CA PRO A 474 0.23 -24.57 2.55
C PRO A 474 1.62 -24.37 3.19
N PRO A 475 2.63 -25.22 2.90
CA PRO A 475 3.94 -25.10 3.52
C PRO A 475 4.65 -23.77 3.24
N ASN A 476 4.55 -23.26 2.01
CA ASN A 476 5.13 -21.98 1.61
C ASN A 476 4.44 -20.81 2.33
N ALA A 477 3.12 -20.82 2.45
CA ALA A 477 2.37 -19.83 3.23
C ALA A 477 2.80 -19.82 4.71
N LEU A 478 2.96 -20.99 5.35
CA LEU A 478 3.48 -21.05 6.73
C LEU A 478 4.90 -20.48 6.83
N ARG A 479 5.76 -20.80 5.86
CA ARG A 479 7.14 -20.28 5.78
C ARG A 479 7.15 -18.75 5.80
N GLU A 480 6.34 -18.15 4.93
CA GLU A 480 6.20 -16.72 4.75
C GLU A 480 5.57 -16.02 5.97
N ILE A 481 4.60 -16.64 6.64
CA ILE A 481 3.99 -16.10 7.88
C ILE A 481 5.04 -15.98 8.99
N VAL A 482 5.87 -17.01 9.18
CA VAL A 482 6.92 -17.01 10.23
C VAL A 482 8.01 -16.00 9.91
N VAL A 483 8.49 -15.95 8.66
CA VAL A 483 9.52 -14.98 8.24
C VAL A 483 9.03 -13.55 8.43
N ASN A 484 7.78 -13.26 8.03
CA ASN A 484 7.20 -11.93 8.24
C ASN A 484 7.07 -11.59 9.73
N ALA A 485 6.74 -12.57 10.58
CA ALA A 485 6.68 -12.35 12.01
C ALA A 485 8.06 -11.95 12.58
N LEU A 486 9.13 -12.69 12.24
CA LEU A 486 10.48 -12.38 12.71
C LEU A 486 11.01 -11.05 12.13
N VAL A 487 10.89 -10.84 10.82
CA VAL A 487 11.45 -9.67 10.13
C VAL A 487 10.76 -8.36 10.53
N HIS A 488 9.45 -8.38 10.75
CA HIS A 488 8.67 -7.17 11.08
C HIS A 488 8.39 -6.99 12.56
N ARG A 489 8.95 -7.85 13.44
CA ARG A 489 8.80 -7.75 14.89
C ARG A 489 9.34 -6.41 15.40
N ASP A 490 8.60 -5.77 16.28
CA ASP A 490 9.08 -4.68 17.11
C ASP A 490 9.94 -5.22 18.26
N TYR A 491 11.27 -5.19 18.10
CA TYR A 491 12.21 -5.74 19.08
C TYR A 491 12.39 -4.87 20.33
N GLU A 492 11.89 -3.64 20.32
CA GLU A 492 11.89 -2.74 21.47
C GLU A 492 10.78 -3.06 22.46
N LYS A 493 9.75 -3.79 22.03
CA LYS A 493 8.63 -4.20 22.89
C LYS A 493 8.97 -5.45 23.70
N ASP A 494 8.51 -5.44 24.96
CA ASP A 494 8.66 -6.55 25.91
C ASP A 494 7.85 -7.80 25.54
N GLU A 495 6.84 -7.64 24.68
CA GLU A 495 5.95 -8.73 24.29
C GLU A 495 6.64 -9.66 23.26
N PRO A 496 6.63 -10.98 23.44
CA PRO A 496 7.20 -11.91 22.46
C PRO A 496 6.27 -12.10 21.26
N ILE A 497 6.79 -12.68 20.18
CA ILE A 497 5.91 -13.22 19.13
C ILE A 497 5.15 -14.41 19.74
N VAL A 498 3.83 -14.46 19.56
CA VAL A 498 3.01 -15.58 20.03
C VAL A 498 2.45 -16.34 18.84
N ILE A 499 2.86 -17.61 18.69
CA ILE A 499 2.32 -18.55 17.72
C ILE A 499 1.39 -19.50 18.46
N GLU A 500 0.09 -19.27 18.32
CA GLU A 500 -0.96 -20.13 18.86
C GLU A 500 -1.37 -21.17 17.81
N ILE A 501 -1.18 -22.45 18.13
CA ILE A 501 -1.54 -23.58 17.28
C ILE A 501 -2.71 -24.30 17.93
N ALA A 502 -3.86 -24.22 17.27
CA ALA A 502 -5.06 -24.97 17.62
C ALA A 502 -5.34 -26.07 16.58
N GLU A 503 -6.22 -27.01 16.91
CA GLU A 503 -6.64 -28.08 15.99
C GLU A 503 -7.29 -27.55 14.70
N THR A 504 -7.83 -26.32 14.74
CA THR A 504 -8.61 -25.71 13.66
C THR A 504 -7.96 -24.47 13.06
N TYR A 505 -6.90 -23.93 13.64
CA TYR A 505 -6.20 -22.75 13.11
C TYR A 505 -4.78 -22.63 13.64
N ILE A 506 -3.96 -21.84 12.94
CA ILE A 506 -2.71 -21.28 13.44
C ILE A 506 -2.88 -19.76 13.47
N ARG A 507 -2.58 -19.14 14.60
CA ARG A 507 -2.60 -17.70 14.80
C ARG A 507 -1.20 -17.24 15.20
N VAL A 508 -0.71 -16.21 14.53
CA VAL A 508 0.56 -15.55 14.83
C VAL A 508 0.27 -14.11 15.20
N ARG A 509 0.56 -13.74 16.44
CA ARG A 509 0.47 -12.36 16.94
C ARG A 509 1.90 -11.82 17.06
N ASN A 510 2.17 -10.75 16.32
CA ASN A 510 3.46 -10.08 16.26
C ASN A 510 3.37 -8.70 16.95
N PRO A 511 4.25 -8.38 17.91
CA PRO A 511 4.32 -7.03 18.48
C PRO A 511 4.75 -6.01 17.42
N GLY A 512 4.08 -4.85 17.42
CA GLY A 512 4.26 -3.80 16.41
C GLY A 512 3.26 -3.94 15.26
N GLY A 513 2.59 -2.84 14.91
CA GLY A 513 1.71 -2.78 13.75
C GLY A 513 2.44 -2.39 12.47
N LEU A 514 1.67 -1.91 11.49
CA LEU A 514 2.15 -1.36 10.23
C LEU A 514 3.08 -0.15 10.47
N VAL A 515 4.19 -0.11 9.74
CA VAL A 515 5.16 0.99 9.76
C VAL A 515 4.62 2.23 9.03
N GLU A 516 5.11 3.42 9.39
CA GLU A 516 4.66 4.69 8.80
C GLU A 516 4.79 4.70 7.26
N ASP A 517 5.88 4.17 6.70
CA ASP A 517 6.08 4.05 5.24
C ASP A 517 4.94 3.29 4.53
N VAL A 518 4.35 2.30 5.20
CA VAL A 518 3.23 1.49 4.68
C VAL A 518 1.91 2.23 4.85
N ILE A 519 1.77 3.00 5.92
CA ILE A 519 0.60 3.84 6.20
C ILE A 519 0.55 5.02 5.22
N ASP A 520 1.69 5.64 4.92
CA ASP A 520 1.84 6.76 3.99
C ASP A 520 1.59 6.36 2.53
N GLN A 521 1.76 5.09 2.19
CA GLN A 521 1.31 4.56 0.90
C GLN A 521 -0.23 4.50 0.79
N MET A 522 -0.96 4.78 1.87
CA MET A 522 -2.42 4.69 2.01
C MET A 522 -3.08 6.02 2.43
N ILE A 523 -2.46 7.17 2.11
CA ILE A 523 -2.90 8.53 2.51
C ILE A 523 -4.38 8.80 2.16
N GLY A 524 -5.13 9.31 3.15
CA GLY A 524 -6.50 9.80 3.02
C GLY A 524 -7.57 8.99 3.76
N THR A 525 -7.18 7.97 4.53
CA THR A 525 -8.07 7.01 5.17
C THR A 525 -7.81 6.94 6.68
N SER A 526 -8.87 6.90 7.48
CA SER A 526 -8.83 6.77 8.95
C SER A 526 -8.24 5.42 9.41
N GLN A 527 -7.80 5.28 10.67
CA GLN A 527 -7.15 4.06 11.16
C GLN A 527 -7.96 2.77 10.93
N GLU A 528 -9.29 2.81 11.09
CA GLU A 528 -10.18 1.67 10.79
C GLU A 528 -10.26 1.36 9.27
N GLU A 529 -10.03 2.36 8.41
CA GLU A 529 -9.94 2.17 6.97
C GLU A 529 -8.57 1.66 6.51
N ILE A 530 -7.48 1.91 7.24
CA ILE A 530 -6.12 1.44 6.90
C ILE A 530 -6.06 -0.09 6.89
N LYS A 531 -6.61 -0.77 7.90
CA LYS A 531 -6.69 -2.24 7.92
C LYS A 531 -7.39 -2.78 6.67
N ASN A 532 -8.53 -2.17 6.32
CA ASN A 532 -9.34 -2.60 5.20
C ASN A 532 -8.70 -2.29 3.85
N ALA A 533 -8.07 -1.12 3.73
CA ALA A 533 -7.31 -0.71 2.55
C ALA A 533 -6.12 -1.66 2.34
N PHE A 534 -5.38 -1.95 3.41
CA PHE A 534 -4.26 -2.89 3.40
C PHE A 534 -4.70 -4.29 2.95
N GLU A 535 -5.71 -4.88 3.60
CA GLU A 535 -6.25 -6.18 3.19
C GLU A 535 -6.75 -6.19 1.74
N THR A 536 -7.40 -5.10 1.31
CA THR A 536 -7.97 -4.97 -0.03
C THR A 536 -6.87 -4.92 -1.10
N GLU A 537 -5.77 -4.21 -0.84
CA GLU A 537 -4.62 -4.15 -1.76
C GLU A 537 -3.90 -5.49 -1.86
N ILE A 538 -3.73 -6.22 -0.75
CA ILE A 538 -3.15 -7.57 -0.78
C ILE A 538 -4.05 -8.53 -1.58
N LYS A 539 -5.37 -8.48 -1.36
CA LYS A 539 -6.36 -9.30 -2.09
C LYS A 539 -6.47 -8.95 -3.58
N LYS A 540 -6.12 -7.72 -3.99
CA LYS A 540 -6.04 -7.32 -5.41
C LYS A 540 -4.80 -7.88 -6.12
N GLY A 541 -3.85 -8.47 -5.39
CA GLY A 541 -2.59 -8.96 -5.93
C GLY A 541 -1.62 -7.84 -6.31
N THR A 542 -1.79 -6.64 -5.74
CA THR A 542 -0.93 -5.49 -6.03
C THR A 542 0.46 -5.73 -5.44
N ARG A 543 1.45 -6.02 -6.29
CA ARG A 543 2.86 -6.11 -5.90
C ARG A 543 3.42 -4.71 -5.70
N GLY A 544 3.28 -4.13 -4.50
CA GLY A 544 3.63 -2.73 -4.31
C GLY A 544 3.83 -2.23 -2.88
N ILE A 545 3.21 -2.86 -1.88
CA ILE A 545 3.35 -2.41 -0.49
C ILE A 545 4.74 -2.79 0.02
N ARG A 546 5.54 -1.79 0.39
CA ARG A 546 6.92 -1.98 0.86
C ARG A 546 7.18 -1.13 2.10
N GLY A 547 7.70 -1.74 3.14
CA GLY A 547 8.23 -1.08 4.33
C GLY A 547 8.68 -2.14 5.32
N TYR A 548 9.90 -2.03 5.83
CA TYR A 548 10.51 -3.00 6.73
C TYR A 548 10.89 -2.31 8.03
N ARG A 549 10.47 -2.89 9.16
CA ARG A 549 10.82 -2.38 10.49
C ARG A 549 12.30 -2.61 10.80
N ASN A 550 12.79 -3.81 10.48
CA ASN A 550 14.18 -4.22 10.67
C ASN A 550 14.86 -4.41 9.30
N PRO A 551 15.38 -3.33 8.68
CA PRO A 551 15.99 -3.39 7.35
C PRO A 551 17.22 -4.32 7.24
N VAL A 552 18.06 -4.42 8.26
CA VAL A 552 19.25 -5.30 8.29
C VAL A 552 18.82 -6.76 8.34
N VAL A 553 17.86 -7.07 9.22
CA VAL A 553 17.28 -8.41 9.32
C VAL A 553 16.59 -8.81 8.01
N ALA A 554 15.75 -7.94 7.45
CA ALA A 554 15.08 -8.15 6.17
C ALA A 554 16.05 -8.40 5.01
N ASP A 555 17.21 -7.72 5.00
CA ASP A 555 18.23 -7.91 3.97
C ASP A 555 18.92 -9.26 4.06
N MET A 556 19.25 -9.71 5.28
CA MET A 556 19.88 -11.02 5.47
C MET A 556 18.94 -12.18 5.14
N PHE A 557 17.66 -12.10 5.53
CA PHE A 557 16.64 -13.11 5.17
C PHE A 557 16.41 -13.19 3.66
N TYR A 558 16.47 -12.06 2.95
CA TYR A 558 16.43 -12.04 1.48
C TYR A 558 17.66 -12.71 0.85
N GLY A 559 18.86 -12.38 1.33
CA GLY A 559 20.09 -12.97 0.79
C GLY A 559 20.24 -14.47 1.10
N ALA A 560 19.54 -14.97 2.12
CA ALA A 560 19.46 -16.39 2.46
C ALA A 560 18.37 -17.18 1.70
N GLU A 561 17.63 -16.55 0.78
CA GLU A 561 16.49 -17.15 0.03
C GLU A 561 15.28 -17.56 0.89
N GLU A 562 15.20 -17.02 2.12
CA GLU A 562 14.07 -17.23 3.01
C GLU A 562 12.94 -16.20 2.80
N MET A 563 13.23 -15.09 2.10
CA MET A 563 12.26 -14.01 1.86
C MET A 563 12.37 -13.42 0.45
N GLU A 564 11.25 -12.95 -0.12
CA GLU A 564 11.23 -12.16 -1.35
C GLU A 564 10.98 -10.67 -1.09
N LYS A 565 11.82 -9.77 -1.61
CA LYS A 565 11.68 -8.31 -1.45
C LYS A 565 10.67 -7.63 -2.39
N ALA A 566 9.91 -8.41 -3.17
CA ALA A 566 8.98 -7.87 -4.17
C ALA A 566 7.71 -7.24 -3.57
N GLY A 567 7.45 -7.45 -2.27
CA GLY A 567 6.18 -7.08 -1.62
C GLY A 567 5.03 -8.02 -1.99
N SER A 568 5.34 -9.25 -2.42
CA SER A 568 4.36 -10.28 -2.81
C SER A 568 4.04 -11.27 -1.69
N GLY A 569 4.86 -11.36 -0.64
CA GLY A 569 4.76 -12.37 0.42
C GLY A 569 3.34 -12.62 0.95
N LEU A 570 2.71 -11.62 1.55
CA LEU A 570 1.33 -11.74 2.06
C LEU A 570 0.28 -11.99 0.96
N SER A 571 0.53 -11.53 -0.27
CA SER A 571 -0.37 -11.81 -1.41
C SER A 571 -0.26 -13.26 -1.88
N ASP A 572 0.93 -13.85 -1.78
CA ASP A 572 1.19 -15.24 -2.08
C ASP A 572 0.61 -16.15 -0.98
N VAL A 573 0.74 -15.78 0.30
CA VAL A 573 0.06 -16.43 1.43
C VAL A 573 -1.45 -16.48 1.20
N TRP A 574 -2.07 -15.37 0.79
CA TRP A 574 -3.50 -15.33 0.52
C TRP A 574 -3.90 -16.25 -0.65
N ARG A 575 -3.18 -16.17 -1.77
CA ARG A 575 -3.45 -16.98 -2.96
C ARG A 575 -3.32 -18.48 -2.68
N GLU A 576 -2.22 -18.90 -2.06
CA GLU A 576 -1.96 -20.30 -1.73
C GLU A 576 -2.96 -20.84 -0.70
N SER A 577 -3.34 -20.02 0.28
CA SER A 577 -4.36 -20.38 1.26
C SER A 577 -5.72 -20.61 0.59
N GLU A 578 -6.15 -19.71 -0.30
CA GLU A 578 -7.42 -19.86 -1.02
C GLU A 578 -7.39 -21.10 -1.95
N GLU A 579 -6.27 -21.37 -2.62
CA GLU A 579 -6.07 -22.57 -3.46
C GLU A 579 -6.12 -23.87 -2.64
N ASN A 580 -5.58 -23.86 -1.42
CA ASN A 580 -5.61 -25.01 -0.51
C ASN A 580 -6.91 -25.09 0.34
N LYS A 581 -7.88 -24.19 0.12
CA LYS A 581 -9.15 -24.06 0.87
C LYS A 581 -9.01 -23.68 2.34
N ASN A 582 -7.95 -22.98 2.70
CA ASN A 582 -7.78 -22.35 4.01
C ASN A 582 -8.40 -20.95 3.99
N GLU A 583 -8.95 -20.50 5.13
CA GLU A 583 -9.30 -19.10 5.35
C GLU A 583 -8.12 -18.40 6.01
N VAL A 584 -7.71 -17.26 5.47
CA VAL A 584 -6.63 -16.46 6.05
C VAL A 584 -7.07 -15.02 6.25
N ASN A 585 -6.85 -14.53 7.47
CA ASN A 585 -7.11 -13.16 7.88
C ASN A 585 -5.81 -12.58 8.42
N PHE A 586 -5.45 -11.37 8.01
CA PHE A 586 -4.27 -10.68 8.51
C PHE A 586 -4.50 -9.17 8.56
N GLY A 587 -3.88 -8.50 9.51
CA GLY A 587 -3.91 -7.04 9.58
C GLY A 587 -3.50 -6.51 10.96
N PRO A 588 -3.39 -5.19 11.09
CA PRO A 588 -3.16 -4.57 12.38
C PRO A 588 -4.34 -4.83 13.34
N ILE A 589 -4.01 -4.95 14.62
CA ILE A 589 -4.92 -5.05 15.75
C ILE A 589 -4.52 -4.02 16.81
N ASP A 590 -5.37 -3.84 17.83
CA ASP A 590 -5.06 -3.00 19.00
C ASP A 590 -4.56 -1.58 18.64
N ASP A 591 -5.27 -0.88 17.74
CA ASP A 591 -4.89 0.48 17.27
C ASP A 591 -3.48 0.53 16.64
N ASN A 592 -3.16 -0.48 15.82
CA ASN A 592 -1.86 -0.63 15.14
C ASN A 592 -0.68 -0.85 16.11
N THR A 593 -0.92 -1.35 17.32
CA THR A 593 0.14 -1.70 18.26
C THR A 593 0.68 -3.12 18.08
N ALA A 594 -0.09 -3.99 17.42
CA ALA A 594 0.31 -5.35 17.04
C ALA A 594 -0.25 -5.72 15.66
N PHE A 595 0.33 -6.76 15.07
CA PHE A 595 -0.12 -7.33 13.79
C PHE A 595 -0.46 -8.81 13.99
N GLU A 596 -1.62 -9.23 13.52
CA GLU A 596 -2.08 -10.61 13.66
C GLU A 596 -2.31 -11.25 12.31
N ILE A 597 -1.91 -12.52 12.19
CA ILE A 597 -2.23 -13.40 11.06
C ILE A 597 -2.90 -14.66 11.62
N THR A 598 -4.10 -14.98 11.15
CA THR A 598 -4.80 -16.23 11.47
C THR A 598 -5.06 -17.00 10.18
N ILE A 599 -4.55 -18.23 10.09
CA ILE A 599 -4.86 -19.17 9.01
C ILE A 599 -5.64 -20.35 9.58
N SER A 600 -6.83 -20.63 9.02
CA SER A 600 -7.64 -21.78 9.42
C SER A 600 -7.12 -23.06 8.81
N ARG A 601 -7.29 -24.18 9.50
CA ARG A 601 -7.01 -25.52 8.99
C ARG A 601 -7.97 -25.82 7.85
N ARG A 602 -7.46 -26.56 6.87
CA ARG A 602 -8.29 -27.11 5.80
C ARG A 602 -9.45 -27.96 6.38
N PRO A 603 -10.70 -27.82 5.86
CA PRO A 603 -11.91 -28.38 6.48
C PRO A 603 -12.05 -29.92 6.41
N GLU A 604 -11.36 -30.59 5.48
CA GLU A 604 -11.41 -32.06 5.37
C GLU A 604 -10.79 -32.74 6.60
N VAL A 605 -11.59 -33.50 7.37
CA VAL A 605 -11.12 -34.29 8.52
C VAL A 605 -10.53 -35.61 8.02
N ALA A 606 -9.22 -35.77 8.18
CA ALA A 606 -8.55 -37.05 7.91
C ALA A 606 -8.81 -38.05 9.03
N ASP A 607 -9.05 -39.32 8.67
CA ASP A 607 -9.11 -40.44 9.61
C ASP A 607 -7.74 -40.61 10.29
N THR A 608 -7.72 -40.67 11.62
CA THR A 608 -6.50 -40.72 12.45
C THR A 608 -5.69 -42.01 12.25
N ILE A 609 -6.34 -43.12 11.85
CA ILE A 609 -5.71 -44.42 11.62
C ILE A 609 -5.20 -44.53 10.18
N THR A 610 -6.03 -44.14 9.21
CA THR A 610 -5.71 -44.36 7.79
C THR A 610 -5.03 -43.17 7.12
N ARG A 611 -4.89 -42.03 7.81
CA ARG A 611 -4.41 -40.73 7.28
C ARG A 611 -5.02 -40.38 5.93
N THR A 612 -6.26 -40.78 5.74
CA THR A 612 -6.98 -40.65 4.49
C THR A 612 -8.24 -39.83 4.77
N ALA A 613 -8.42 -38.75 4.02
CA ALA A 613 -9.67 -38.03 3.97
C ALA A 613 -10.37 -38.38 2.66
N SER A 614 -11.66 -38.70 2.74
CA SER A 614 -12.52 -38.64 1.56
C SER A 614 -12.64 -37.17 1.18
N SER A 615 -12.52 -36.82 -0.12
CA SER A 615 -13.13 -35.57 -0.57
C SER A 615 -14.60 -35.69 -0.22
N SER A 616 -15.03 -35.04 0.86
CA SER A 616 -16.45 -34.77 1.03
C SER A 616 -16.78 -33.82 -0.12
N ASP A 617 -17.35 -34.39 -1.18
CA ASP A 617 -17.82 -33.66 -2.36
C ASP A 617 -18.88 -32.59 -2.01
N ASN A 618 -19.25 -32.47 -0.74
CA ASN A 618 -20.18 -31.47 -0.24
C ASN A 618 -19.55 -30.64 0.89
N PHE A 619 -18.58 -29.79 0.57
CA PHE A 619 -18.42 -28.56 1.36
C PHE A 619 -19.01 -27.42 0.54
N THR A 620 -20.25 -27.06 0.88
CA THR A 620 -20.87 -25.86 0.33
C THR A 620 -20.40 -24.68 1.19
N ARG A 621 -19.69 -23.74 0.57
CA ARG A 621 -19.28 -22.49 1.21
C ARG A 621 -20.53 -21.62 1.37
N TYR A 622 -21.02 -21.48 2.59
CA TYR A 622 -22.20 -20.68 2.88
C TYR A 622 -21.79 -19.24 3.18
N ALA A 623 -22.46 -18.30 2.54
CA ALA A 623 -22.39 -16.90 2.95
C ALA A 623 -23.39 -16.69 4.08
N SER A 624 -22.88 -16.28 5.24
CA SER A 624 -23.74 -16.00 6.38
C SER A 624 -24.51 -14.70 6.16
N ASN A 625 -25.79 -14.72 6.51
CA ASN A 625 -26.63 -13.53 6.59
C ASN A 625 -26.68 -12.96 8.03
N LEU A 626 -25.78 -13.46 8.89
CA LEU A 626 -25.60 -13.10 10.28
C LEU A 626 -24.44 -12.09 10.39
N LEU A 627 -24.75 -10.89 10.85
CA LEU A 627 -23.76 -9.85 11.13
C LEU A 627 -23.54 -9.75 12.63
N GLU A 628 -22.34 -10.06 13.09
CA GLU A 628 -22.00 -10.10 14.51
C GLU A 628 -21.94 -8.69 15.12
N VAL A 629 -22.51 -8.51 16.31
CA VAL A 629 -22.37 -7.26 17.08
C VAL A 629 -21.10 -7.39 17.92
N VAL A 630 -20.02 -6.72 17.49
CA VAL A 630 -18.66 -6.85 18.08
C VAL A 630 -18.52 -6.05 19.36
N SER A 631 -19.25 -4.93 19.46
CA SER A 631 -19.19 -4.04 20.61
C SER A 631 -20.58 -3.49 20.89
N LEU A 632 -20.98 -3.59 22.16
CA LEU A 632 -22.20 -3.02 22.71
C LEU A 632 -21.80 -1.94 23.74
N PRO A 633 -22.64 -0.91 23.95
CA PRO A 633 -22.45 0.02 25.05
C PRO A 633 -22.55 -0.72 26.39
N ASP A 634 -21.61 -0.50 27.30
CA ASP A 634 -21.59 -1.22 28.59
C ASP A 634 -22.74 -0.80 29.53
N ILE A 635 -23.30 0.40 29.32
CA ILE A 635 -24.21 1.05 30.25
C ILE A 635 -25.53 1.44 29.58
N VAL A 636 -26.64 1.08 30.21
CA VAL A 636 -27.99 1.60 29.94
C VAL A 636 -28.32 2.67 30.98
N TRP A 637 -28.58 3.89 30.51
CA TRP A 637 -29.08 4.99 31.33
C TRP A 637 -30.59 4.95 31.41
N TYR A 638 -31.11 5.24 32.60
CA TYR A 638 -32.55 5.30 32.82
C TYR A 638 -32.94 6.46 33.72
N ALA A 639 -34.17 6.95 33.55
CA ALA A 639 -34.75 7.94 34.44
C ALA A 639 -36.28 7.86 34.42
N GLY A 640 -36.92 8.22 35.53
CA GLY A 640 -38.39 8.36 35.57
C GLY A 640 -38.87 9.43 34.60
N THR A 641 -40.00 9.23 33.94
CA THR A 641 -40.60 10.24 33.05
C THR A 641 -42.12 10.28 33.20
N GLU A 642 -42.70 11.45 32.98
CA GLU A 642 -44.16 11.62 32.92
C GLU A 642 -44.73 11.39 31.52
N ALA A 643 -43.87 11.26 30.50
CA ALA A 643 -44.29 10.98 29.14
C ALA A 643 -44.74 9.52 29.00
N ARG A 644 -45.93 9.32 28.41
CA ARG A 644 -46.51 7.99 28.21
C ARG A 644 -46.28 7.45 26.80
N THR A 645 -45.98 8.34 25.85
CA THR A 645 -45.73 7.98 24.46
C THR A 645 -44.48 8.69 23.93
N ALA A 646 -43.81 8.08 22.95
CA ALA A 646 -42.67 8.72 22.30
C ALA A 646 -43.06 10.07 21.68
N LYS A 647 -44.30 10.19 21.16
CA LYS A 647 -44.83 11.43 20.60
C LYS A 647 -44.86 12.57 21.63
N GLU A 648 -45.30 12.30 22.86
CA GLU A 648 -45.28 13.29 23.94
C GLU A 648 -43.86 13.75 24.28
N VAL A 649 -42.87 12.86 24.19
CA VAL A 649 -41.46 13.22 24.38
C VAL A 649 -41.00 14.19 23.28
N TRP A 650 -41.31 13.92 22.02
CA TRP A 650 -41.02 14.83 20.90
C TRP A 650 -41.72 16.19 21.06
N GLU A 651 -43.00 16.20 21.42
CA GLU A 651 -43.77 17.44 21.60
C GLU A 651 -43.27 18.29 22.78
N LYS A 652 -42.88 17.65 23.90
CA LYS A 652 -42.39 18.35 25.11
C LYS A 652 -40.95 18.86 24.98
N THR A 653 -40.10 18.15 24.25
CA THR A 653 -38.71 18.57 24.02
C THR A 653 -38.61 19.65 22.94
N GLY A 654 -39.46 19.60 21.92
CA GLY A 654 -39.42 20.53 20.79
C GLY A 654 -38.11 20.51 20.00
N ALA A 655 -37.32 19.44 20.15
CA ALA A 655 -36.00 19.32 19.54
C ALA A 655 -36.08 18.79 18.10
N ASP A 656 -35.22 19.29 17.23
CA ASP A 656 -35.06 18.80 15.85
C ASP A 656 -34.51 17.37 15.80
N TRP A 657 -33.87 16.93 16.89
CA TRP A 657 -33.32 15.59 17.05
C TRP A 657 -33.39 15.14 18.51
N LEU A 658 -33.69 13.85 18.71
CA LEU A 658 -33.63 13.19 20.01
C LEU A 658 -32.80 11.90 19.88
N PRO A 659 -31.96 11.59 20.89
CA PRO A 659 -31.26 10.31 20.92
C PRO A 659 -32.28 9.16 20.99
N PRO A 660 -31.98 7.97 20.43
CA PRO A 660 -32.91 6.85 20.49
C PRO A 660 -33.18 6.41 21.94
N PHE A 661 -34.46 6.18 22.26
CA PHE A 661 -34.92 5.81 23.59
C PHE A 661 -36.13 4.88 23.51
N ILE A 662 -36.40 4.16 24.60
CA ILE A 662 -37.66 3.45 24.82
C ILE A 662 -38.34 3.95 26.09
N LEU A 663 -39.65 3.78 26.15
CA LEU A 663 -40.46 4.02 27.34
C LEU A 663 -41.00 2.69 27.84
N ASP A 664 -40.66 2.31 29.05
CA ASP A 664 -41.20 1.12 29.70
C ASP A 664 -41.55 1.44 31.16
N SER A 665 -42.75 1.07 31.58
CA SER A 665 -43.20 1.17 32.98
C SER A 665 -43.04 2.55 33.64
N GLY A 666 -43.16 3.65 32.86
CA GLY A 666 -43.02 5.03 33.36
C GLY A 666 -41.57 5.51 33.49
N GLN A 667 -40.61 4.74 32.96
CA GLN A 667 -39.20 5.09 32.88
C GLN A 667 -38.77 5.17 31.41
N LEU A 668 -37.78 6.03 31.17
CA LEU A 668 -37.10 6.18 29.89
C LEU A 668 -35.76 5.44 29.97
N PHE A 669 -35.42 4.66 28.94
CA PHE A 669 -34.14 3.96 28.81
C PHE A 669 -33.41 4.35 27.52
N THR A 670 -32.09 4.54 27.58
CA THR A 670 -31.23 4.87 26.43
C THR A 670 -29.76 4.52 26.71
N PHE A 671 -28.93 4.35 25.68
CA PHE A 671 -27.46 4.28 25.82
C PHE A 671 -26.79 5.66 25.92
N HIS A 672 -27.55 6.76 25.74
CA HIS A 672 -27.01 8.12 25.88
C HIS A 672 -27.01 8.56 27.35
N ASP A 673 -25.94 9.25 27.75
CA ASP A 673 -25.83 9.77 29.11
C ASP A 673 -26.93 10.81 29.41
N LEU A 674 -27.81 10.46 30.36
CA LEU A 674 -28.92 11.30 30.80
C LEU A 674 -28.50 12.33 31.86
N SER A 675 -27.30 12.22 32.43
CA SER A 675 -26.78 13.19 33.42
C SER A 675 -26.36 14.51 32.79
N ILE A 676 -26.11 14.51 31.48
CA ILE A 676 -25.67 15.68 30.72
C ILE A 676 -26.88 16.59 30.43
N SER A 677 -26.85 17.82 30.93
CA SER A 677 -27.92 18.81 30.72
C SER A 677 -28.11 19.25 29.27
N ALA A 678 -27.10 19.03 28.42
CA ALA A 678 -27.19 19.23 26.97
C ALA A 678 -27.96 18.11 26.24
N ASN A 679 -28.27 16.99 26.90
CA ASN A 679 -29.07 15.92 26.31
C ASN A 679 -30.51 16.42 26.11
N PRO A 680 -31.07 16.37 24.88
CA PRO A 680 -32.45 16.81 24.63
C PRO A 680 -33.51 16.10 25.49
N LEU A 681 -33.24 14.86 25.92
CA LEU A 681 -34.14 14.11 26.81
C LEU A 681 -34.13 14.63 28.25
N TYR A 682 -33.17 15.45 28.64
CA TYR A 682 -33.04 16.00 30.00
C TYR A 682 -34.30 16.78 30.42
N ALA A 683 -35.01 17.40 29.47
CA ALA A 683 -36.21 18.19 29.72
C ALA A 683 -37.47 17.36 30.07
N VAL A 684 -37.47 16.05 29.79
CA VAL A 684 -38.64 15.17 29.97
C VAL A 684 -38.43 14.08 31.03
N ILE A 685 -37.26 14.04 31.66
CA ILE A 685 -36.92 13.08 32.70
C ILE A 685 -36.92 13.73 34.10
N LYS A 686 -37.10 12.91 35.12
CA LYS A 686 -36.93 13.29 36.52
C LYS A 686 -35.44 13.19 36.86
N THR A 687 -34.79 14.34 36.98
CA THR A 687 -33.34 14.44 37.19
C THR A 687 -32.88 13.83 38.52
N SER A 688 -33.76 13.72 39.52
CA SER A 688 -33.52 13.01 40.79
C SER A 688 -33.44 11.50 40.65
N ASP A 689 -33.99 10.94 39.57
CA ASP A 689 -34.20 9.50 39.37
C ASP A 689 -33.27 8.94 38.27
N ILE A 690 -32.24 9.70 37.88
CA ILE A 690 -31.25 9.27 36.89
C ILE A 690 -30.42 8.14 37.50
N GLY A 691 -30.43 6.99 36.84
CA GLY A 691 -29.60 5.85 37.18
C GLY A 691 -28.90 5.28 35.95
N LYS A 692 -27.98 4.36 36.22
CA LYS A 692 -27.23 3.60 35.22
C LYS A 692 -27.16 2.15 35.67
N MET A 693 -27.24 1.23 34.73
CA MET A 693 -27.06 -0.20 34.96
C MET A 693 -26.30 -0.82 33.79
N THR A 694 -25.69 -1.98 33.98
CA THR A 694 -25.03 -2.68 32.87
C THR A 694 -26.05 -3.27 31.91
N VAL A 695 -25.63 -3.61 30.69
CA VAL A 695 -26.50 -4.32 29.73
C VAL A 695 -26.99 -5.65 30.29
N GLU A 696 -26.13 -6.38 31.00
CA GLU A 696 -26.46 -7.67 31.63
C GLU A 696 -27.53 -7.49 32.70
N GLU A 697 -27.34 -6.52 33.61
CA GLU A 697 -28.32 -6.15 34.64
C GLU A 697 -29.67 -5.74 34.02
N PHE A 698 -29.63 -4.98 32.92
CA PHE A 698 -30.83 -4.58 32.20
C PHE A 698 -31.56 -5.78 31.57
N THR A 699 -30.83 -6.69 30.94
CA THR A 699 -31.41 -7.90 30.33
C THR A 699 -32.02 -8.83 31.38
N ASP A 700 -31.40 -8.94 32.56
CA ASP A 700 -31.92 -9.76 33.65
C ASP A 700 -33.16 -9.14 34.30
N ALA A 701 -33.17 -7.82 34.49
CA ALA A 701 -34.28 -7.10 35.15
C ALA A 701 -35.49 -6.86 34.24
N HIS A 702 -35.26 -6.53 32.97
CA HIS A 702 -36.32 -6.10 32.02
C HIS A 702 -36.57 -7.11 30.89
N GLY A 703 -35.70 -8.11 30.73
CA GLY A 703 -35.77 -9.14 29.70
C GLY A 703 -35.18 -8.72 28.36
N GLU A 704 -34.65 -9.71 27.63
CA GLU A 704 -33.99 -9.53 26.32
C GLU A 704 -34.85 -8.81 25.27
N GLN A 705 -36.18 -8.97 25.32
CA GLN A 705 -37.08 -8.31 24.38
C GLN A 705 -37.00 -6.77 24.45
N ARG A 706 -36.80 -6.22 25.65
CA ARG A 706 -36.68 -4.76 25.84
C ARG A 706 -35.32 -4.29 25.35
N PHE A 707 -34.28 -5.09 25.57
CA PHE A 707 -32.94 -4.79 25.05
C PHE A 707 -32.91 -4.77 23.53
N VAL A 708 -33.51 -5.78 22.89
CA VAL A 708 -33.71 -5.81 21.44
C VAL A 708 -34.54 -4.63 20.95
N TRP A 709 -35.52 -4.14 21.73
CA TRP A 709 -36.26 -2.93 21.38
C TRP A 709 -35.34 -1.70 21.34
N ILE A 710 -34.48 -1.50 22.34
CA ILE A 710 -33.48 -0.42 22.33
C ILE A 710 -32.58 -0.55 21.08
N LEU A 711 -32.01 -1.73 20.83
CA LEU A 711 -31.17 -1.96 19.64
C LEU A 711 -31.89 -1.63 18.33
N ASN A 712 -33.17 -1.99 18.21
CA ASN A 712 -33.97 -1.66 17.03
C ASN A 712 -34.14 -0.15 16.86
N GLU A 713 -34.35 0.63 17.93
CA GLU A 713 -34.46 2.09 17.82
C GLU A 713 -33.15 2.73 17.33
N TYR A 714 -31.99 2.25 17.81
CA TYR A 714 -30.68 2.69 17.30
C TYR A 714 -30.50 2.30 15.83
N PHE A 715 -30.86 1.08 15.46
CA PHE A 715 -30.76 0.62 14.08
C PHE A 715 -31.71 1.37 13.15
N TYR A 716 -32.94 1.70 13.58
CA TYR A 716 -33.86 2.52 12.78
C TYR A 716 -33.25 3.89 12.47
N ARG A 717 -32.58 4.54 13.43
CA ARG A 717 -31.88 5.81 13.19
C ARG A 717 -30.75 5.67 12.18
N HIS A 718 -29.98 4.61 12.29
CA HIS A 718 -28.96 4.31 11.32
C HIS A 718 -29.52 4.12 9.91
N LEU A 719 -30.63 3.38 9.76
CA LEU A 719 -31.29 3.16 8.48
C LEU A 719 -31.85 4.46 7.88
N GLU A 720 -32.46 5.32 8.70
CA GLU A 720 -32.87 6.67 8.30
C GLU A 720 -31.65 7.48 7.82
N ALA A 721 -30.52 7.37 8.52
CA ALA A 721 -29.25 7.99 8.16
C ALA A 721 -28.66 7.51 6.82
N GLN A 722 -29.04 6.32 6.35
CA GLN A 722 -28.71 5.83 5.00
C GLN A 722 -29.74 6.22 3.93
N GLY A 723 -30.75 7.03 4.29
CA GLY A 723 -31.83 7.45 3.39
C GLY A 723 -32.77 6.31 2.99
N LEU A 724 -32.91 5.30 3.86
CA LEU A 724 -33.85 4.19 3.69
C LEU A 724 -35.21 4.53 4.29
N TRP A 725 -36.26 4.05 3.62
CA TRP A 725 -37.60 3.99 4.17
C TRP A 725 -37.75 2.73 5.03
N ILE A 726 -38.40 2.87 6.20
CA ILE A 726 -38.50 1.80 7.19
C ILE A 726 -39.96 1.44 7.45
N ASP A 727 -40.27 0.16 7.33
CA ASP A 727 -41.52 -0.43 7.81
C ASP A 727 -41.23 -1.09 9.17
N LYS A 728 -41.43 -0.31 10.25
CA LYS A 728 -41.14 -0.73 11.64
C LYS A 728 -41.98 -1.92 12.08
N TYR A 729 -43.19 -2.09 11.53
CA TYR A 729 -44.08 -3.20 11.88
C TYR A 729 -43.56 -4.53 11.33
N ARG A 730 -43.14 -4.54 10.06
CA ARG A 730 -42.58 -5.75 9.40
C ARG A 730 -41.06 -5.87 9.51
N LYS A 731 -40.42 -4.96 10.25
CA LYS A 731 -38.96 -4.86 10.46
C LYS A 731 -38.18 -5.00 9.15
N ARG A 732 -38.49 -4.12 8.19
CA ARG A 732 -37.84 -4.12 6.87
C ARG A 732 -37.54 -2.72 6.38
N ALA A 733 -36.47 -2.60 5.60
CA ALA A 733 -36.04 -1.33 5.02
C ALA A 733 -35.80 -1.43 3.52
N TYR A 734 -35.99 -0.32 2.81
CA TYR A 734 -35.86 -0.23 1.35
C TYR A 734 -35.70 1.22 0.89
N PHE A 735 -35.25 1.43 -0.34
CA PHE A 735 -35.18 2.78 -0.92
C PHE A 735 -36.53 3.22 -1.50
N ALA A 736 -36.92 4.48 -1.28
CA ALA A 736 -38.03 5.12 -1.99
C ALA A 736 -37.61 5.62 -3.39
N ARG A 737 -38.60 5.86 -4.27
CA ARG A 737 -38.36 6.42 -5.62
C ARG A 737 -37.76 7.83 -5.56
N THR A 738 -36.97 8.18 -6.58
CA THR A 738 -36.46 9.55 -6.76
C THR A 738 -37.49 10.43 -7.47
N GLN A 739 -37.24 11.75 -7.53
CA GLN A 739 -38.07 12.68 -8.31
C GLN A 739 -38.04 12.34 -9.81
N GLU A 740 -36.92 11.82 -10.32
CA GLU A 740 -36.69 11.46 -11.73
C GLU A 740 -37.17 10.05 -12.13
N GLY A 741 -37.69 9.25 -11.17
CA GLY A 741 -38.28 7.93 -11.44
C GLY A 741 -37.54 6.75 -10.80
N PRO A 742 -37.13 5.70 -11.55
CA PRO A 742 -36.47 4.52 -10.98
C PRO A 742 -35.10 4.87 -10.38
N ARG A 743 -34.75 4.23 -9.26
CA ARG A 743 -33.50 4.51 -8.52
C ARG A 743 -32.46 3.43 -8.82
N LYS A 744 -31.28 3.87 -9.25
CA LYS A 744 -30.09 3.03 -9.44
C LYS A 744 -28.98 3.49 -8.51
N ILE A 745 -28.28 2.55 -7.90
CA ILE A 745 -27.15 2.79 -7.00
C ILE A 745 -25.91 2.12 -7.60
N LYS A 746 -24.83 2.90 -7.72
CA LYS A 746 -23.49 2.37 -8.05
C LYS A 746 -22.82 1.98 -6.75
N TYR A 747 -22.25 0.78 -6.70
CA TYR A 747 -21.60 0.26 -5.50
C TYR A 747 -20.37 -0.58 -5.86
N GLN A 748 -19.45 -0.72 -4.90
CA GLN A 748 -18.31 -1.61 -5.03
C GLN A 748 -18.76 -3.05 -4.72
N ALA A 749 -18.92 -3.88 -5.75
CA ALA A 749 -19.13 -5.31 -5.56
C ALA A 749 -17.77 -6.01 -5.37
N ARG A 750 -17.79 -7.28 -4.96
CA ARG A 750 -16.60 -8.06 -4.55
C ARG A 750 -15.42 -8.05 -5.53
N LEU A 751 -15.67 -7.93 -6.84
CA LEU A 751 -14.65 -7.98 -7.90
C LEU A 751 -14.61 -6.73 -8.79
N ARG A 752 -15.65 -5.88 -8.77
CA ARG A 752 -15.80 -4.74 -9.68
C ARG A 752 -16.83 -3.73 -9.20
N ARG A 753 -16.76 -2.50 -9.71
CA ARG A 753 -17.85 -1.53 -9.60
C ARG A 753 -19.07 -2.03 -10.36
N ALA A 754 -20.21 -2.12 -9.67
CA ALA A 754 -21.47 -2.60 -10.21
C ALA A 754 -22.57 -1.54 -10.05
N THR A 755 -23.58 -1.58 -10.91
CA THR A 755 -24.78 -0.74 -10.79
C THR A 755 -25.98 -1.61 -10.54
N ARG A 756 -26.75 -1.30 -9.49
CA ARG A 756 -27.93 -2.04 -9.09
C ARG A 756 -29.17 -1.15 -9.13
N THR A 757 -30.23 -1.65 -9.77
CA THR A 757 -31.53 -0.97 -9.75
C THR A 757 -32.27 -1.38 -8.48
N VAL A 758 -32.47 -0.45 -7.56
CA VAL A 758 -33.09 -0.70 -6.25
C VAL A 758 -34.56 -0.33 -6.21
N VAL A 759 -35.01 0.56 -7.10
CA VAL A 759 -36.43 0.91 -7.27
C VAL A 759 -36.77 0.90 -8.75
N LYS A 760 -37.83 0.18 -9.12
CA LYS A 760 -38.27 -0.01 -10.50
C LYS A 760 -39.77 0.23 -10.62
N LYS A 761 -40.20 0.95 -11.66
CA LYS A 761 -41.63 1.08 -12.02
C LYS A 761 -42.05 -0.10 -12.90
N ILE A 762 -43.17 -0.75 -12.54
CA ILE A 762 -43.76 -1.86 -13.30
C ILE A 762 -45.25 -1.55 -13.53
N LYS A 763 -45.61 -1.16 -14.76
CA LYS A 763 -46.98 -0.79 -15.18
C LYS A 763 -47.71 0.09 -14.15
N ASN A 764 -48.43 -0.53 -13.22
CA ASN A 764 -49.32 0.10 -12.24
C ASN A 764 -48.76 0.13 -10.80
N TYR A 765 -47.52 -0.33 -10.57
CA TYR A 765 -46.90 -0.38 -9.25
C TYR A 765 -45.38 -0.18 -9.28
N TRP A 766 -44.77 -0.05 -8.11
CA TRP A 766 -43.33 0.07 -7.90
C TRP A 766 -42.79 -1.14 -7.16
N GLU A 767 -41.65 -1.64 -7.61
CA GLU A 767 -40.89 -2.72 -7.01
C GLU A 767 -39.64 -2.15 -6.36
N HIS A 768 -39.43 -2.48 -5.09
CA HIS A 768 -38.31 -2.03 -4.28
C HIS A 768 -37.52 -3.24 -3.80
N LYS A 769 -36.20 -3.24 -4.00
CA LYS A 769 -35.34 -4.14 -3.23
C LYS A 769 -35.39 -3.72 -1.77
N SER A 770 -35.52 -4.71 -0.89
CA SER A 770 -35.61 -4.54 0.55
C SER A 770 -34.79 -5.60 1.28
N PHE A 771 -34.69 -5.44 2.59
CA PHE A 771 -34.28 -6.51 3.48
C PHE A 771 -35.10 -6.45 4.77
N ARG A 772 -35.41 -7.61 5.34
CA ARG A 772 -35.90 -7.76 6.71
C ARG A 772 -34.73 -7.90 7.65
N PHE A 773 -34.89 -7.47 8.88
CA PHE A 773 -33.86 -7.58 9.89
C PHE A 773 -34.43 -7.94 11.26
N ARG A 774 -33.59 -8.57 12.08
CA ARG A 774 -33.86 -8.83 13.50
C ARG A 774 -32.55 -9.00 14.26
N PHE A 775 -32.51 -8.56 15.50
CA PHE A 775 -31.43 -8.90 16.43
C PHE A 775 -31.79 -10.19 17.17
N GLU A 776 -30.86 -11.14 17.18
CA GLU A 776 -30.97 -12.42 17.89
C GLU A 776 -29.65 -12.74 18.60
N ARG A 777 -29.72 -13.43 19.74
CA ARG A 777 -28.54 -13.90 20.48
C ARG A 777 -28.29 -15.37 20.16
N PHE A 778 -27.06 -15.71 19.76
CA PHE A 778 -26.60 -17.07 19.52
C PHE A 778 -25.47 -17.39 20.50
N GLY A 779 -25.74 -18.23 21.51
CA GLY A 779 -24.84 -18.38 22.65
C GLY A 779 -24.69 -17.05 23.40
N ASP A 780 -23.45 -16.59 23.54
CA ASP A 780 -23.11 -15.30 24.17
C ASP A 780 -22.98 -14.14 23.17
N VAL A 781 -23.17 -14.41 21.87
CA VAL A 781 -22.94 -13.43 20.80
C VAL A 781 -24.25 -12.84 20.29
N TRP A 782 -24.36 -11.51 20.30
CA TRP A 782 -25.47 -10.79 19.66
C TRP A 782 -25.23 -10.65 18.16
N THR A 783 -26.28 -10.86 17.37
CA THR A 783 -26.20 -10.88 15.91
C THR A 783 -27.37 -10.14 15.28
N LEU A 784 -27.08 -9.34 14.25
CA LEU A 784 -28.06 -8.77 13.33
C LEU A 784 -28.28 -9.74 12.16
N VAL A 785 -29.43 -10.40 12.14
CA VAL A 785 -29.85 -11.28 11.05
C VAL A 785 -30.48 -10.44 9.94
N MET A 786 -30.01 -10.59 8.70
CA MET A 786 -30.51 -9.87 7.54
C MET A 786 -31.11 -10.84 6.51
N LEU A 787 -32.27 -10.52 5.96
CA LEU A 787 -32.92 -11.34 4.93
C LEU A 787 -33.35 -10.46 3.75
N PRO A 788 -32.65 -10.52 2.61
CA PRO A 788 -33.07 -9.81 1.40
C PRO A 788 -34.48 -10.19 0.95
N GLY A 789 -35.17 -9.26 0.29
CA GLY A 789 -36.50 -9.50 -0.28
C GLY A 789 -37.03 -8.29 -1.03
N TYR A 790 -38.34 -8.26 -1.29
CA TYR A 790 -38.97 -7.19 -2.06
C TYR A 790 -40.12 -6.51 -1.32
N VAL A 791 -40.29 -5.21 -1.60
CA VAL A 791 -41.46 -4.41 -1.22
C VAL A 791 -42.12 -3.89 -2.49
N PHE A 792 -43.45 -3.90 -2.51
CA PHE A 792 -44.23 -3.39 -3.64
C PHE A 792 -45.16 -2.29 -3.17
N THR A 793 -45.11 -1.14 -3.83
CA THR A 793 -45.93 0.04 -3.49
C THR A 793 -46.67 0.59 -4.70
N THR A 794 -47.76 1.34 -4.48
CA THR A 794 -48.50 2.04 -5.54
C THR A 794 -47.89 3.41 -5.84
N ASP A 795 -47.38 4.09 -4.82
CA ASP A 795 -46.85 5.47 -4.85
C ASP A 795 -45.33 5.55 -5.07
N GLY A 796 -44.63 4.41 -4.96
CA GLY A 796 -43.17 4.33 -5.00
C GLY A 796 -42.51 4.82 -3.71
N ARG A 797 -43.24 4.94 -2.60
CA ARG A 797 -42.73 5.40 -1.30
C ARG A 797 -43.21 4.52 -0.16
N SER A 798 -44.48 4.58 0.23
CA SER A 798 -44.97 3.92 1.45
C SER A 798 -46.27 3.13 1.28
N ASP A 799 -47.07 3.43 0.25
CA ASP A 799 -48.39 2.83 0.09
C ASP A 799 -48.27 1.41 -0.46
N LEU A 800 -48.33 0.42 0.44
CA LEU A 800 -48.15 -0.99 0.12
C LEU A 800 -49.27 -1.53 -0.79
N LEU A 801 -48.90 -2.41 -1.72
CA LEU A 801 -49.87 -3.15 -2.52
C LEU A 801 -50.70 -4.13 -1.65
N GLU A 802 -51.88 -4.51 -2.16
CA GLU A 802 -52.78 -5.44 -1.48
C GLU A 802 -52.13 -6.82 -1.21
N GLY A 803 -52.30 -7.35 0.01
CA GLY A 803 -51.51 -8.47 0.53
C GLY A 803 -51.54 -9.76 -0.30
N LYS A 804 -52.66 -10.11 -0.92
CA LYS A 804 -52.76 -11.30 -1.79
C LYS A 804 -51.93 -11.17 -3.07
N VAL A 805 -51.87 -9.96 -3.62
CA VAL A 805 -51.08 -9.65 -4.83
C VAL A 805 -49.60 -9.56 -4.47
N VAL A 806 -49.26 -8.97 -3.32
CA VAL A 806 -47.87 -8.90 -2.80
C VAL A 806 -47.27 -10.29 -2.62
N ASN A 807 -47.97 -11.21 -1.96
CA ASN A 807 -47.44 -12.56 -1.74
C ASN A 807 -47.18 -13.28 -3.07
N ARG A 808 -48.11 -13.20 -4.02
CA ARG A 808 -47.94 -13.79 -5.36
C ARG A 808 -46.73 -13.20 -6.10
N LEU A 809 -46.53 -11.88 -6.02
CA LEU A 809 -45.40 -11.20 -6.67
C LEU A 809 -44.06 -11.49 -5.98
N SER A 810 -44.03 -11.52 -4.64
CA SER A 810 -42.83 -11.88 -3.86
C SER A 810 -42.41 -13.30 -4.16
N THR A 811 -43.33 -14.27 -4.10
CA THR A 811 -43.04 -15.68 -4.41
C THR A 811 -42.56 -15.86 -5.85
N LYS A 812 -43.14 -15.13 -6.81
CA LYS A 812 -42.68 -15.14 -8.21
C LYS A 812 -41.26 -14.60 -8.40
N ARG A 813 -40.82 -13.66 -7.54
CA ARG A 813 -39.46 -13.11 -7.57
C ARG A 813 -38.46 -13.94 -6.80
N GLU A 814 -38.80 -14.32 -5.58
CA GLU A 814 -37.99 -15.18 -4.72
C GLU A 814 -37.75 -16.55 -5.39
N GLY A 815 -38.72 -17.09 -6.13
CA GLY A 815 -38.53 -18.33 -6.92
C GLY A 815 -37.50 -18.23 -8.06
N ARG A 816 -36.92 -17.04 -8.31
CA ARG A 816 -35.82 -16.82 -9.28
C ARG A 816 -34.52 -16.37 -8.61
N ASP A 817 -34.53 -16.17 -7.29
CA ASP A 817 -33.40 -15.69 -6.52
C ASP A 817 -32.63 -16.88 -5.92
N TYR A 818 -31.78 -17.50 -6.75
CA TYR A 818 -30.86 -18.54 -6.30
C TYR A 818 -29.76 -18.00 -5.39
N ASN A 819 -29.01 -18.88 -4.71
CA ASN A 819 -27.98 -18.55 -3.71
C ASN A 819 -27.03 -17.40 -4.12
N ASN A 820 -26.57 -17.38 -5.38
CA ASN A 820 -25.69 -16.31 -5.88
C ASN A 820 -26.37 -14.94 -5.91
N VAL A 821 -27.67 -14.87 -6.20
CA VAL A 821 -28.43 -13.61 -6.21
C VAL A 821 -28.61 -13.09 -4.79
N VAL A 822 -28.99 -13.98 -3.86
CA VAL A 822 -29.15 -13.67 -2.44
C VAL A 822 -27.82 -13.22 -1.83
N HIS A 823 -26.73 -13.91 -2.13
CA HIS A 823 -25.39 -13.51 -1.68
C HIS A 823 -25.01 -12.11 -2.19
N ASN A 824 -25.24 -11.82 -3.47
CA ASN A 824 -25.01 -10.48 -4.01
C ASN A 824 -25.91 -9.41 -3.38
N ASP A 825 -27.11 -9.79 -2.94
CA ASP A 825 -28.02 -8.93 -2.18
C ASP A 825 -27.52 -8.65 -0.76
N LEU A 826 -26.98 -9.65 -0.07
CA LEU A 826 -26.32 -9.47 1.22
C LEU A 826 -25.10 -8.54 1.09
N VAL A 827 -24.22 -8.78 0.11
CA VAL A 827 -23.05 -7.92 -0.16
C VAL A 827 -23.47 -6.46 -0.40
N PHE A 828 -24.53 -6.26 -1.19
CA PHE A 828 -25.06 -4.93 -1.46
C PHE A 828 -25.61 -4.25 -0.19
N TRP A 829 -26.43 -4.95 0.60
CA TRP A 829 -27.05 -4.35 1.79
C TRP A 829 -26.02 -4.08 2.88
N THR A 830 -25.06 -4.96 3.09
CA THR A 830 -23.96 -4.71 4.02
C THR A 830 -23.15 -3.49 3.59
N TRP A 831 -22.84 -3.33 2.30
CA TRP A 831 -22.19 -2.13 1.76
C TRP A 831 -23.00 -0.83 1.98
N VAL A 832 -24.34 -0.90 1.86
CA VAL A 832 -25.22 0.23 2.14
C VAL A 832 -25.21 0.61 3.62
N LEU A 833 -25.28 -0.38 4.51
CA LEU A 833 -25.28 -0.14 5.96
C LEU A 833 -23.94 0.40 6.44
N SER A 834 -22.85 -0.11 5.88
CA SER A 834 -21.51 0.24 6.31
C SER A 834 -20.95 1.55 5.73
N ARG A 835 -21.71 2.25 4.88
CA ARG A 835 -21.23 3.45 4.15
C ARG A 835 -19.90 3.20 3.44
N GLU A 836 -19.85 2.13 2.64
CA GLU A 836 -18.66 1.73 1.87
C GLU A 836 -17.53 1.08 2.69
N ASN A 837 -17.67 0.93 4.01
CA ASN A 837 -16.72 0.19 4.85
C ASN A 837 -16.96 -1.34 4.74
N HIS A 838 -15.93 -2.18 4.73
CA HIS A 838 -16.08 -3.60 4.38
C HIS A 838 -15.98 -4.58 5.57
N SER A 839 -15.57 -4.13 6.76
CA SER A 839 -15.30 -5.02 7.91
C SER A 839 -16.17 -4.76 9.14
N ILE A 840 -16.13 -3.57 9.73
CA ILE A 840 -16.94 -3.22 10.92
C ILE A 840 -17.55 -1.84 10.67
N PHE A 841 -18.83 -1.66 11.02
CA PHE A 841 -19.48 -0.35 10.95
C PHE A 841 -20.20 0.00 12.25
N VAL A 842 -20.19 1.29 12.55
CA VAL A 842 -20.86 1.89 13.71
C VAL A 842 -22.29 2.28 13.34
N LEU A 843 -23.24 1.99 14.23
CA LEU A 843 -24.60 2.50 14.09
C LEU A 843 -24.65 4.02 14.34
N ASN A 844 -24.60 4.80 13.26
CA ASN A 844 -24.82 6.24 13.29
C ASN A 844 -26.26 6.59 13.73
N THR A 845 -26.40 7.41 14.79
CA THR A 845 -27.70 7.87 15.32
C THR A 845 -27.99 9.35 15.09
N ASP A 846 -27.14 10.07 14.36
CA ASP A 846 -27.23 11.52 14.13
C ASP A 846 -28.33 11.89 13.11
N SER A 847 -28.85 13.12 13.20
CA SER A 847 -29.89 13.59 12.26
C SER A 847 -29.37 13.75 10.83
N THR A 848 -30.14 13.29 9.85
CA THR A 848 -29.89 13.55 8.43
C THR A 848 -30.20 15.00 8.08
N GLY A 849 -29.19 15.86 8.07
CA GLY A 849 -29.27 17.15 7.39
C GLY A 849 -29.11 16.98 5.88
N THR A 850 -30.21 16.96 5.12
CA THR A 850 -30.15 17.31 3.69
C THR A 850 -29.73 18.77 3.55
N GLN A 851 -28.58 19.00 2.91
CA GLN A 851 -28.13 20.25 2.28
C GLN A 851 -28.66 21.58 2.87
N THR A 852 -27.95 22.16 3.83
CA THR A 852 -27.49 23.57 3.87
C THR A 852 -26.99 23.89 5.29
N GLY A 853 -25.77 24.41 5.39
CA GLY A 853 -25.22 25.00 6.63
C GLY A 853 -24.49 24.03 7.55
N MET A 854 -23.19 24.24 7.70
CA MET A 854 -22.33 23.64 8.73
C MET A 854 -22.99 23.73 10.12
N ILE A 855 -23.26 22.59 10.74
CA ILE A 855 -23.08 22.49 12.19
C ILE A 855 -21.62 22.07 12.39
N PRO A 856 -20.80 22.88 13.07
CA PRO A 856 -19.40 22.54 13.32
C PRO A 856 -19.30 21.19 14.05
N LEU A 857 -18.46 20.27 13.53
CA LEU A 857 -18.23 18.92 14.09
C LEU A 857 -17.70 18.97 15.54
N ASP A 858 -17.23 20.12 15.98
CA ASP A 858 -16.66 20.48 17.26
C ASP A 858 -17.68 20.64 18.41
N LYS A 859 -18.99 20.49 18.15
CA LYS A 859 -20.03 20.52 19.21
C LYS A 859 -20.67 19.17 19.57
N ILE A 860 -20.24 18.08 18.95
CA ILE A 860 -20.74 16.74 19.29
C ILE A 860 -19.65 16.05 20.10
N HIS A 861 -19.88 15.86 21.41
CA HIS A 861 -19.00 15.04 22.23
C HIS A 861 -18.99 13.61 21.69
N ARG A 862 -17.95 13.27 20.92
CA ARG A 862 -17.57 11.89 20.63
C ARG A 862 -17.03 11.28 21.92
N GLN A 863 -17.89 10.59 22.66
CA GLN A 863 -17.43 9.65 23.68
C GLN A 863 -17.24 8.30 22.98
N ASP A 864 -15.98 7.94 22.73
CA ASP A 864 -15.57 6.76 21.94
C ASP A 864 -15.92 5.39 22.58
N GLY A 865 -16.61 5.37 23.73
CA GLY A 865 -16.98 4.16 24.48
C GLY A 865 -18.43 3.66 24.34
N ASN A 866 -19.35 4.41 23.70
CA ASN A 866 -20.80 4.10 23.72
C ASN A 866 -21.41 3.70 22.35
N GLN A 867 -20.60 3.15 21.44
CA GLN A 867 -21.02 2.89 20.06
C GLN A 867 -21.32 1.41 19.80
N ILE A 868 -22.47 1.12 19.17
CA ILE A 868 -22.80 -0.23 18.70
C ILE A 868 -22.03 -0.51 17.40
N ARG A 869 -21.12 -1.48 17.43
CA ARG A 869 -20.31 -1.90 16.27
C ARG A 869 -20.77 -3.23 15.74
N ILE A 870 -20.95 -3.34 14.42
CA ILE A 870 -21.40 -4.56 13.73
C ILE A 870 -20.36 -5.00 12.70
N ARG A 871 -19.97 -6.28 12.74
CA ARG A 871 -19.06 -6.93 11.78
C ARG A 871 -19.81 -7.38 10.54
N SER A 872 -19.25 -7.00 9.39
CA SER A 872 -19.53 -7.50 8.05
C SER A 872 -18.87 -8.87 7.85
N ASN A 873 -19.55 -9.95 8.26
CA ASN A 873 -19.07 -11.34 8.11
C ASN A 873 -19.31 -11.91 6.71
N LEU A 874 -18.88 -11.20 5.66
CA LEU A 874 -18.99 -11.69 4.28
C LEU A 874 -17.79 -12.56 3.84
N SER A 875 -16.86 -12.90 4.75
CA SER A 875 -15.98 -14.06 4.56
C SER A 875 -16.80 -15.32 4.78
N ALA A 876 -16.84 -16.19 3.76
CA ALA A 876 -17.80 -17.27 3.76
C ALA A 876 -17.28 -18.45 4.61
N THR A 877 -18.04 -18.76 5.66
CA THR A 877 -17.79 -19.84 6.62
C THR A 877 -18.00 -21.20 5.96
N VAL A 878 -17.09 -22.13 6.22
CA VAL A 878 -17.24 -23.53 5.78
C VAL A 878 -17.94 -24.30 6.89
N ALA A 879 -19.13 -24.85 6.59
CA ALA A 879 -19.83 -25.78 7.48
C ALA A 879 -19.83 -27.18 6.84
N PRO A 880 -19.70 -28.26 7.63
CA PRO A 880 -19.88 -29.62 7.11
C PRO A 880 -21.31 -29.81 6.63
N ASP A 881 -21.48 -30.42 5.46
CA ASP A 881 -22.78 -30.83 4.94
C ASP A 881 -23.26 -32.06 5.73
N PHE A 882 -24.23 -31.86 6.63
CA PHE A 882 -24.95 -32.96 7.24
C PHE A 882 -25.88 -33.53 6.17
N GLY A 883 -25.43 -34.57 5.47
CA GLY A 883 -26.09 -35.10 4.28
C GLY A 883 -27.62 -35.22 4.38
N ASP A 884 -28.30 -34.93 3.28
CA ASP A 884 -29.77 -34.85 3.08
C ASP A 884 -30.60 -36.00 3.68
N ASP A 885 -29.98 -37.15 3.94
CA ASP A 885 -30.64 -38.33 4.49
C ASP A 885 -31.03 -38.13 5.98
N ALA A 886 -30.43 -37.16 6.70
CA ALA A 886 -30.81 -36.83 8.08
C ALA A 886 -32.16 -36.06 8.19
N TRP A 887 -32.60 -35.42 7.10
CA TRP A 887 -33.80 -34.56 7.08
C TRP A 887 -34.92 -35.06 6.15
N GLY A 888 -34.75 -36.20 5.48
CA GLY A 888 -35.79 -36.78 4.61
C GLY A 888 -36.07 -35.98 3.32
N ILE A 889 -35.18 -35.08 2.93
CA ILE A 889 -35.39 -34.09 1.85
C ILE A 889 -35.54 -34.77 0.47
N LYS A 890 -34.83 -35.87 0.22
CA LYS A 890 -34.95 -36.63 -1.05
C LYS A 890 -36.35 -37.13 -1.35
N GLN A 891 -37.14 -37.48 -0.33
CA GLN A 891 -38.53 -37.90 -0.54
C GLN A 891 -39.43 -36.70 -0.87
N VAL A 892 -39.12 -35.51 -0.35
CA VAL A 892 -39.86 -34.26 -0.61
C VAL A 892 -39.55 -33.73 -2.00
N GLU A 893 -38.29 -33.72 -2.43
CA GLU A 893 -37.89 -33.24 -3.77
C GLU A 893 -38.46 -34.09 -4.91
N THR A 894 -38.54 -35.41 -4.75
CA THR A 894 -39.18 -36.29 -5.76
C THR A 894 -40.72 -36.15 -5.78
N LEU A 895 -41.32 -35.77 -4.65
CA LEU A 895 -42.74 -35.41 -4.58
C LEU A 895 -43.02 -34.04 -5.21
N GLU A 896 -42.13 -33.05 -5.02
CA GLU A 896 -42.29 -31.70 -5.56
C GLU A 896 -42.00 -31.62 -7.06
N THR A 897 -41.01 -32.35 -7.60
CA THR A 897 -40.73 -32.34 -9.04
C THR A 897 -41.87 -32.93 -9.87
N ASN A 898 -42.47 -34.04 -9.41
CA ASN A 898 -43.63 -34.62 -10.09
C ASN A 898 -44.88 -33.72 -9.98
N ARG A 899 -45.05 -33.05 -8.84
CA ARG A 899 -46.17 -32.11 -8.64
C ARG A 899 -45.98 -30.80 -9.40
N LEU A 900 -44.76 -30.32 -9.55
CA LEU A 900 -44.41 -29.17 -10.39
C LEU A 900 -44.64 -29.47 -11.87
N ALA A 901 -44.23 -30.64 -12.36
CA ALA A 901 -44.50 -31.04 -13.74
C ALA A 901 -46.00 -31.18 -14.03
N GLN A 902 -46.77 -31.69 -13.06
CA GLN A 902 -48.22 -31.78 -13.16
C GLN A 902 -48.89 -30.40 -13.15
N LEU A 903 -48.44 -29.50 -12.27
CA LEU A 903 -48.92 -28.11 -12.20
C LEU A 903 -48.54 -27.29 -13.44
N GLU A 904 -47.37 -27.51 -14.04
CA GLU A 904 -46.98 -26.85 -15.30
C GLU A 904 -47.83 -27.32 -16.50
N SER A 905 -48.23 -28.60 -16.50
CA SER A 905 -49.18 -29.14 -17.49
C SER A 905 -50.59 -28.57 -17.30
N GLU A 906 -51.08 -28.49 -16.06
CA GLU A 906 -52.37 -27.89 -15.72
C GLU A 906 -52.39 -26.38 -16.04
N PHE A 907 -51.29 -25.67 -15.74
CA PHE A 907 -51.13 -24.24 -16.03
C PHE A 907 -51.04 -23.96 -17.54
N SER A 908 -50.38 -24.81 -18.32
CA SER A 908 -50.37 -24.69 -19.79
C SER A 908 -51.74 -24.95 -20.41
N GLN A 909 -52.55 -25.85 -19.83
CA GLN A 909 -53.93 -26.09 -20.27
C GLN A 909 -54.86 -24.93 -19.90
N GLU A 910 -54.73 -24.33 -18.70
CA GLU A 910 -55.51 -23.15 -18.32
C GLU A 910 -55.13 -21.91 -19.14
N VAL A 911 -53.85 -21.70 -19.43
CA VAL A 911 -53.38 -20.59 -20.29
C VAL A 911 -53.90 -20.76 -21.72
N SER A 912 -53.90 -21.98 -22.27
CA SER A 912 -54.45 -22.25 -23.61
C SER A 912 -55.99 -22.13 -23.66
N GLN A 913 -56.69 -22.33 -22.54
CA GLN A 913 -58.13 -22.07 -22.45
C GLN A 913 -58.45 -20.57 -22.30
N LEU A 914 -57.59 -19.80 -21.61
CA LEU A 914 -57.76 -18.36 -21.44
C LEU A 914 -57.40 -17.57 -22.71
N GLU A 915 -56.41 -18.01 -23.49
CA GLU A 915 -56.09 -17.41 -24.80
C GLU A 915 -57.21 -17.60 -25.84
N LYS A 916 -58.12 -18.58 -25.64
CA LYS A 916 -59.32 -18.73 -26.48
C LYS A 916 -60.50 -17.83 -26.07
N ILE A 917 -60.39 -17.13 -24.94
CA ILE A 917 -61.44 -16.26 -24.40
C ILE A 917 -61.17 -14.78 -24.72
N GLU A 918 -59.94 -14.40 -25.08
CA GLU A 918 -59.57 -13.02 -25.48
C GLU A 918 -59.85 -12.67 -26.96
N ASP A 919 -60.44 -13.58 -27.74
CA ASP A 919 -60.73 -13.40 -29.18
C ASP A 919 -62.23 -13.30 -29.51
N VAL A 920 -63.03 -12.70 -28.62
CA VAL A 920 -64.42 -12.32 -28.91
C VAL A 920 -64.69 -10.90 -28.39
N ASP A 921 -65.07 -10.02 -29.33
CA ASP A 921 -65.32 -8.56 -29.26
C ASP A 921 -65.88 -7.98 -27.95
#